data_AF-A0A9Q0FTL3-F1
#
_entry.id   AF-A0A9Q0FTL3-F1
#
_cell.length_a   1.000
_cell.length_b   1.000
_cell.length_c   1.000
_cell.angle_alpha   90.00
_cell.angle_beta   90.00
_cell.angle_gamma   90.00
#
_symmetry.space_group_name_H-M   'P 1'
#
loop_
_entity.id
_entity.type
_entity.pdbx_description
1 polymer ?
#
loop_
_entity_poly.entity_id
_entity_poly.type
_entity_poly.pdbx_seq_one_letter_code
_entity_poly.pdbx_strand_id
1 'polypeptide(L)'
;MAFSEFRPLDEKSLIEYIKATPALSDKLGKNLDDEDLKIKEVGDGNLNFVYIVVGQAGSLVIKQALPYIRLIGESWPITKERAYFEALALEEYRRLSPEHVPEVYHFDRIMSLIGMKYLKPPHIILRKGLVAGIEYPLLAEHMSAYMASTLYYTSLLYRTTIEHKRAVAEFCGNVELCRHTARVVFSDPYKDALAVREDNTLKLEIAELKSKFCERAQALIHGDLHTGSVMVTHESTQVIDPEFAFYGPMGFDVGAFIGNLILAFFAQDGHADDEGNDRKAYKEWILRTIEETWTLFDKKFIALWDEHKDGSGEAYLPAIYNNPELQLLVQRKFMQDLFHDTLGFGAAKMIRRIVGVAHVEDFESITDASKRAKCERQALEFAKLLLKERRKFQSVAEILSIMDFPVLMETLLKFRPLDEKSLVEYIKATPALFDRLGNSLDGLTIKEVGDGNLNFVYIVVAPAGSFVIKQALPYIRCIGESWPMTKERAYFEYRALTEHGGLSRGHVPEVYHFDHTMALIGMRYLEPPHIILRKGLIAGIEYPLLAEHISDYMANTLYHTSLLSRSTKQTKPADFCGNVVFSDPYKVSEYNRWTSPYLDDDAAAVREDNILKLEVAELKSKFCERAQALIHGDLHTGSVMVTPESTQVIDPEFAFYGPMGFDIGAFIGNLILAFYAQDGHADEANDRKTYKEWILRAIGETWSLFHKKFIALWDKHKDDAGDAYLPEIYNNPELRQLVQSAYMRDLFHDTLGFGAAKMIRRIVGVAHVEDFESIADASKRAKCERQALEFAKLLLKERRKFQSITEVVSAIQKWHG
;
A
#
# COMPACT_ATOMS: atom_id res chain seq x y z
N MET A 1 -15.19 -49.04 -17.42
CA MET A 1 -13.87 -48.36 -17.32
C MET A 1 -12.80 -49.37 -17.69
N ALA A 2 -11.82 -48.96 -18.49
CA ALA A 2 -10.78 -49.85 -19.04
C ALA A 2 -9.78 -50.36 -17.97
N PHE A 3 -9.52 -49.56 -16.93
CA PHE A 3 -8.60 -49.89 -15.83
C PHE A 3 -9.23 -49.57 -14.48
N SER A 4 -8.97 -50.39 -13.46
CA SER A 4 -9.52 -50.25 -12.10
C SER A 4 -8.61 -49.45 -11.15
N GLU A 5 -7.37 -49.19 -11.55
CA GLU A 5 -6.35 -48.49 -10.76
C GLU A 5 -5.56 -47.55 -11.68
N PHE A 6 -5.01 -46.48 -11.09
CA PHE A 6 -4.17 -45.53 -11.82
C PHE A 6 -2.93 -46.22 -12.41
N ARG A 7 -2.65 -45.96 -13.69
CA ARG A 7 -1.40 -46.35 -14.36
C ARG A 7 -0.91 -45.22 -15.27
N PRO A 8 0.38 -44.84 -15.22
CA PRO A 8 0.96 -43.97 -16.24
C PRO A 8 0.85 -44.63 -17.61
N LEU A 9 0.30 -43.91 -18.59
CA LEU A 9 0.20 -44.40 -19.96
C LEU A 9 1.39 -43.92 -20.78
N ASP A 10 1.86 -44.80 -21.65
CA ASP A 10 2.76 -44.53 -22.76
C ASP A 10 2.01 -44.66 -24.10
N GLU A 11 2.70 -44.45 -25.23
CA GLU A 11 2.06 -44.52 -26.55
C GLU A 11 1.41 -45.88 -26.86
N LYS A 12 1.92 -46.99 -26.30
CA LYS A 12 1.39 -48.33 -26.54
C LYS A 12 0.18 -48.64 -25.67
N SER A 13 0.32 -48.45 -24.36
CA SER A 13 -0.77 -48.67 -23.39
C SER A 13 -1.92 -47.68 -23.58
N LEU A 14 -1.68 -46.51 -24.19
CA LEU A 14 -2.74 -45.58 -24.56
C LEU A 14 -3.66 -46.14 -25.67
N ILE A 15 -3.14 -46.95 -26.61
CA ILE A 15 -3.97 -47.62 -27.62
C ILE A 15 -4.99 -48.54 -26.95
N GLU A 16 -4.54 -49.37 -26.00
CA GLU A 16 -5.41 -50.26 -25.22
C GLU A 16 -6.49 -49.48 -24.47
N TYR A 17 -6.11 -48.37 -23.82
CA TYR A 17 -7.03 -47.50 -23.11
C TYR A 17 -8.11 -46.90 -24.03
N ILE A 18 -7.71 -46.40 -25.21
CA ILE A 18 -8.62 -45.79 -26.19
C ILE A 18 -9.61 -46.83 -26.70
N LYS A 19 -9.15 -48.03 -27.08
CA LYS A 19 -10.02 -49.11 -27.57
C LYS A 19 -11.07 -49.52 -26.56
N ALA A 20 -10.70 -49.52 -25.28
CA ALA A 20 -11.59 -49.89 -24.19
C ALA A 20 -12.49 -48.74 -23.70
N THR A 21 -12.37 -47.54 -24.27
CA THR A 21 -13.14 -46.34 -23.89
C THR A 21 -13.97 -45.82 -25.08
N PRO A 22 -15.25 -46.21 -25.20
CA PRO A 22 -16.12 -45.83 -26.34
C PRO A 22 -16.16 -44.33 -26.65
N ALA A 23 -16.20 -43.47 -25.62
CA ALA A 23 -16.21 -42.01 -25.78
C ALA A 23 -14.97 -41.46 -26.54
N LEU A 24 -13.85 -42.19 -26.52
CA LEU A 24 -12.63 -41.84 -27.24
C LEU A 24 -12.54 -42.56 -28.58
N SER A 25 -12.78 -43.88 -28.62
CA SER A 25 -12.66 -44.64 -29.86
C SER A 25 -13.66 -44.20 -30.93
N ASP A 26 -14.89 -43.85 -30.54
CA ASP A 26 -15.91 -43.33 -31.47
C ASP A 26 -15.49 -42.02 -32.16
N LYS A 27 -14.63 -41.21 -31.53
CA LYS A 27 -14.09 -39.96 -32.11
C LYS A 27 -12.97 -40.21 -33.13
N LEU A 28 -12.39 -41.41 -33.16
CA LEU A 28 -11.25 -41.79 -33.98
C LEU A 28 -11.62 -42.76 -35.12
N GLY A 29 -12.76 -43.46 -35.00
CA GLY A 29 -13.32 -44.40 -35.98
C GLY A 29 -13.82 -45.70 -35.33
N LYS A 30 -14.79 -46.38 -35.95
CA LYS A 30 -15.25 -47.71 -35.48
C LYS A 30 -14.30 -48.80 -35.99
N ASN A 31 -13.93 -49.75 -35.13
CA ASN A 31 -12.98 -50.85 -35.40
C ASN A 31 -11.53 -50.37 -35.66
N LEU A 32 -10.87 -49.82 -34.62
CA LEU A 32 -9.48 -49.37 -34.69
C LEU A 32 -8.51 -50.57 -34.66
N ASP A 33 -7.71 -50.78 -35.70
CA ASP A 33 -6.54 -51.66 -35.64
C ASP A 33 -5.34 -50.91 -35.01
N ASP A 34 -4.36 -51.63 -34.46
CA ASP A 34 -3.22 -50.99 -33.77
C ASP A 34 -2.38 -50.09 -34.71
N GLU A 35 -2.30 -50.45 -35.99
CA GLU A 35 -1.55 -49.68 -37.01
C GLU A 35 -2.26 -48.39 -37.45
N ASP A 36 -3.54 -48.21 -37.10
CA ASP A 36 -4.37 -47.08 -37.53
C ASP A 36 -4.24 -45.84 -36.64
N LEU A 37 -3.69 -45.99 -35.43
CA LEU A 37 -3.53 -44.89 -34.48
C LEU A 37 -2.11 -44.36 -34.49
N LYS A 38 -1.95 -43.10 -34.91
CA LYS A 38 -0.70 -42.35 -34.73
C LYS A 38 -0.78 -41.57 -33.44
N ILE A 39 0.02 -41.99 -32.47
CA ILE A 39 0.13 -41.35 -31.15
C ILE A 39 1.50 -40.69 -31.06
N LYS A 40 1.53 -39.45 -30.55
CA LYS A 40 2.78 -38.74 -30.25
C LYS A 40 2.64 -37.96 -28.96
N GLU A 41 3.55 -38.17 -28.02
CA GLU A 41 3.71 -37.29 -26.85
C GLU A 41 4.30 -35.94 -27.29
N VAL A 42 3.65 -34.84 -26.88
CA VAL A 42 3.99 -33.47 -27.33
C VAL A 42 3.97 -32.44 -26.21
N GLY A 43 3.80 -32.85 -24.95
CA GLY A 43 3.76 -31.91 -23.83
C GLY A 43 5.10 -31.20 -23.66
N ASP A 44 5.10 -29.89 -23.87
CA ASP A 44 6.20 -28.97 -23.57
C ASP A 44 5.94 -28.15 -22.29
N GLY A 45 4.78 -28.39 -21.64
CA GLY A 45 4.39 -27.81 -20.36
C GLY A 45 5.05 -28.47 -19.14
N ASN A 46 4.92 -27.82 -17.99
CA ASN A 46 5.70 -28.17 -16.79
C ASN A 46 5.16 -29.38 -16.00
N LEU A 47 3.87 -29.70 -16.08
CA LEU A 47 3.20 -30.59 -15.12
C LEU A 47 2.79 -31.96 -15.69
N ASN A 48 2.29 -32.02 -16.92
CA ASN A 48 1.53 -33.18 -17.41
C ASN A 48 2.08 -33.76 -18.73
N PHE A 49 1.62 -34.98 -19.05
CA PHE A 49 1.89 -35.62 -20.35
C PHE A 49 0.71 -35.36 -21.28
N VAL A 50 1.01 -35.03 -22.54
CA VAL A 50 0.00 -34.68 -23.54
C VAL A 50 0.29 -35.48 -24.80
N TYR A 51 -0.68 -36.26 -25.24
CA TYR A 51 -0.59 -37.08 -26.44
C TYR A 51 -1.54 -36.55 -27.50
N ILE A 52 -1.03 -36.30 -28.70
CA ILE A 52 -1.89 -36.15 -29.89
C ILE A 52 -2.18 -37.54 -30.43
N VAL A 53 -3.45 -37.83 -30.64
CA VAL A 53 -3.92 -39.09 -31.20
C VAL A 53 -4.64 -38.80 -32.52
N VAL A 54 -4.15 -39.40 -33.60
CA VAL A 54 -4.75 -39.31 -34.93
C VAL A 54 -5.17 -40.70 -35.38
N GLY A 55 -6.47 -40.86 -35.65
CA GLY A 55 -7.04 -42.06 -36.26
C GLY A 55 -7.56 -41.76 -37.67
N GLN A 56 -8.19 -42.75 -38.30
CA GLN A 56 -8.70 -42.62 -39.67
C GLN A 56 -9.85 -41.61 -39.80
N ALA A 57 -10.75 -41.56 -38.82
CA ALA A 57 -11.96 -40.73 -38.88
C ALA A 57 -11.84 -39.39 -38.13
N GLY A 58 -10.79 -39.22 -37.31
CA GLY A 58 -10.67 -38.06 -36.45
C GLY A 58 -9.39 -37.99 -35.65
N SER A 59 -9.33 -37.02 -34.74
CA SER A 59 -8.16 -36.77 -33.90
C SER A 59 -8.57 -36.14 -32.58
N LEU A 60 -7.86 -36.48 -31.51
CA LEU A 60 -8.10 -35.94 -30.17
C LEU A 60 -6.77 -35.76 -29.42
N VAL A 61 -6.85 -35.07 -28.28
CA VAL A 61 -5.73 -34.95 -27.32
C VAL A 61 -6.08 -35.76 -26.09
N ILE A 62 -5.09 -36.49 -25.58
CA ILE A 62 -5.13 -37.12 -24.26
C ILE A 62 -4.15 -36.40 -23.35
N LYS A 63 -4.63 -35.90 -22.22
CA LYS A 63 -3.81 -35.31 -21.18
C LYS A 63 -3.89 -36.16 -19.92
N GLN A 64 -2.75 -36.53 -19.34
CA GLN A 64 -2.70 -37.33 -18.12
C GLN A 64 -1.83 -36.65 -17.06
N ALA A 65 -2.38 -36.55 -15.84
CA ALA A 65 -1.67 -36.06 -14.67
C ALA A 65 -1.02 -37.21 -13.89
N LEU A 66 0.28 -37.09 -13.61
CA LEU A 66 1.03 -38.01 -12.75
C LEU A 66 1.13 -37.45 -11.31
N PRO A 67 1.46 -38.29 -10.30
CA PRO A 67 1.56 -37.84 -8.91
C PRO A 67 2.80 -36.96 -8.59
N TYR A 68 3.37 -36.29 -9.60
CA TYR A 68 4.53 -35.39 -9.49
C TYR A 68 4.54 -34.34 -10.62
N ILE A 69 5.39 -33.32 -10.48
CA ILE A 69 5.62 -32.29 -11.52
C ILE A 69 6.55 -32.85 -12.60
N ARG A 70 6.08 -32.97 -13.85
CA ARG A 70 6.87 -33.51 -14.98
C ARG A 70 8.26 -32.88 -15.12
N LEU A 71 8.37 -31.55 -15.02
CA LEU A 71 9.64 -30.83 -15.17
C LEU A 71 10.72 -31.25 -14.16
N ILE A 72 10.31 -31.67 -12.95
CA ILE A 72 11.20 -31.94 -11.82
C ILE A 72 11.31 -33.45 -11.54
N GLY A 73 10.31 -34.23 -11.94
CA GLY A 73 10.19 -35.65 -11.67
C GLY A 73 9.68 -35.94 -10.26
N GLU A 74 9.81 -37.20 -9.84
CA GLU A 74 9.22 -37.76 -8.60
C GLU A 74 9.65 -37.04 -7.31
N SER A 75 10.76 -36.29 -7.35
CA SER A 75 11.25 -35.51 -6.20
C SER A 75 10.35 -34.34 -5.79
N TRP A 76 9.40 -33.94 -6.65
CA TRP A 76 8.39 -32.93 -6.32
C TRP A 76 6.97 -33.49 -6.51
N PRO A 77 6.42 -34.17 -5.47
CA PRO A 77 5.08 -34.73 -5.51
C PRO A 77 4.00 -33.66 -5.68
N ILE A 78 2.97 -33.98 -6.46
CA ILE A 78 1.76 -33.17 -6.60
C ILE A 78 0.58 -34.04 -6.97
N THR A 79 -0.57 -33.81 -6.37
CA THR A 79 -1.75 -34.67 -6.55
C THR A 79 -2.20 -34.74 -8.01
N LYS A 80 -2.45 -35.97 -8.48
CA LYS A 80 -3.05 -36.25 -9.80
C LYS A 80 -4.51 -35.79 -9.88
N GLU A 81 -5.16 -35.52 -8.74
CA GLU A 81 -6.54 -35.00 -8.69
C GLU A 81 -6.69 -33.63 -9.36
N ARG A 82 -5.61 -32.92 -9.68
CA ARG A 82 -5.66 -31.71 -10.51
C ARG A 82 -6.34 -31.91 -11.87
N ALA A 83 -6.27 -33.12 -12.43
CA ALA A 83 -7.00 -33.46 -13.66
C ALA A 83 -8.54 -33.41 -13.47
N TYR A 84 -9.05 -33.68 -12.26
CA TYR A 84 -10.47 -33.51 -11.94
C TYR A 84 -10.88 -32.04 -12.02
N PHE A 85 -10.11 -31.15 -11.39
CA PHE A 85 -10.40 -29.72 -11.40
C PHE A 85 -10.21 -29.11 -12.79
N GLU A 86 -9.22 -29.57 -13.56
CA GLU A 86 -9.07 -29.17 -14.96
C GLU A 86 -10.29 -29.57 -15.80
N ALA A 87 -10.77 -30.82 -15.69
CA ALA A 87 -11.94 -31.27 -16.43
C ALA A 87 -13.19 -30.45 -16.07
N LEU A 88 -13.45 -30.23 -14.77
CA LEU A 88 -14.56 -29.40 -14.31
C LEU A 88 -14.47 -27.97 -14.81
N ALA A 89 -13.29 -27.36 -14.75
CA ALA A 89 -13.07 -26.00 -15.20
C ALA A 89 -13.21 -25.89 -16.72
N LEU A 90 -12.68 -26.84 -17.49
CA LEU A 90 -12.86 -26.90 -18.94
C LEU A 90 -14.35 -27.00 -19.32
N GLU A 91 -15.11 -27.86 -18.66
CA GLU A 91 -16.55 -28.01 -18.90
C GLU A 91 -17.31 -26.71 -18.58
N GLU A 92 -17.05 -26.10 -17.42
CA GLU A 92 -17.71 -24.85 -17.03
C GLU A 92 -17.31 -23.68 -17.93
N TYR A 93 -16.03 -23.53 -18.27
CA TYR A 93 -15.58 -22.48 -19.19
C TYR A 93 -16.08 -22.71 -20.61
N ARG A 94 -16.19 -23.96 -21.07
CA ARG A 94 -16.76 -24.27 -22.38
C ARG A 94 -18.25 -23.97 -22.44
N ARG A 95 -18.97 -24.16 -21.33
CA ARG A 95 -20.39 -23.76 -21.22
C ARG A 95 -20.56 -22.25 -21.35
N LEU A 96 -19.63 -21.47 -20.78
CA LEU A 96 -19.68 -20.01 -20.75
C LEU A 96 -19.05 -19.34 -21.98
N SER A 97 -18.09 -20.01 -22.61
CA SER A 97 -17.29 -19.50 -23.73
C SER A 97 -16.99 -20.62 -24.74
N PRO A 98 -18.03 -21.09 -25.46
CA PRO A 98 -17.94 -22.26 -26.31
C PRO A 98 -16.90 -22.15 -27.44
N GLU A 99 -16.71 -20.95 -27.97
CA GLU A 99 -15.80 -20.70 -29.08
C GLU A 99 -14.33 -20.64 -28.66
N HIS A 100 -14.04 -20.54 -27.36
CA HIS A 100 -12.70 -20.26 -26.85
C HIS A 100 -12.14 -21.34 -25.92
N VAL A 101 -12.80 -22.48 -25.79
CA VAL A 101 -12.33 -23.60 -24.96
C VAL A 101 -12.49 -24.90 -25.76
N PRO A 102 -11.51 -25.82 -25.73
CA PRO A 102 -11.67 -27.12 -26.38
C PRO A 102 -12.77 -27.95 -25.71
N GLU A 103 -13.52 -28.69 -26.51
CA GLU A 103 -14.53 -29.63 -26.02
C GLU A 103 -13.87 -30.81 -25.29
N VAL A 104 -14.35 -31.13 -24.09
CA VAL A 104 -13.97 -32.35 -23.35
C VAL A 104 -14.85 -33.50 -23.85
N TYR A 105 -14.22 -34.57 -24.31
CA TYR A 105 -14.91 -35.78 -24.78
C TYR A 105 -15.06 -36.82 -23.69
N HIS A 106 -14.09 -36.88 -22.78
CA HIS A 106 -14.00 -37.92 -21.75
C HIS A 106 -13.16 -37.44 -20.58
N PHE A 107 -13.56 -37.84 -19.37
CA PHE A 107 -12.76 -37.70 -18.17
C PHE A 107 -12.80 -38.99 -17.35
N ASP A 108 -11.61 -39.49 -17.00
CA ASP A 108 -11.43 -40.64 -16.12
C ASP A 108 -10.65 -40.22 -14.89
N ARG A 109 -11.36 -40.16 -13.76
CA ARG A 109 -10.78 -39.74 -12.48
C ARG A 109 -9.75 -40.72 -11.93
N ILE A 110 -9.96 -42.03 -12.13
CA ILE A 110 -9.04 -43.08 -11.66
C ILE A 110 -7.70 -42.93 -12.38
N MET A 111 -7.75 -42.76 -13.70
CA MET A 111 -6.58 -42.58 -14.55
C MET A 111 -6.02 -41.15 -14.54
N SER A 112 -6.74 -40.21 -13.93
CA SER A 112 -6.44 -38.76 -13.93
C SER A 112 -6.16 -38.27 -15.34
N LEU A 113 -7.08 -38.63 -16.25
CA LEU A 113 -6.92 -38.53 -17.69
C LEU A 113 -8.11 -37.79 -18.31
N ILE A 114 -7.80 -36.83 -19.18
CA ILE A 114 -8.79 -36.04 -19.95
C ILE A 114 -8.57 -36.32 -21.43
N GLY A 115 -9.64 -36.69 -22.13
CA GLY A 115 -9.69 -36.71 -23.58
C GLY A 115 -10.45 -35.51 -24.10
N MET A 116 -9.84 -34.71 -24.96
CA MET A 116 -10.41 -33.45 -25.44
C MET A 116 -10.12 -33.19 -26.92
N LYS A 117 -10.79 -32.19 -27.50
CA LYS A 117 -10.62 -31.77 -28.89
C LYS A 117 -9.15 -31.45 -29.21
N TYR A 118 -8.62 -32.05 -30.28
CA TYR A 118 -7.32 -31.65 -30.81
C TYR A 118 -7.44 -30.32 -31.57
N LEU A 119 -6.73 -29.31 -31.08
CA LEU A 119 -6.55 -28.03 -31.76
C LEU A 119 -5.53 -28.21 -32.89
N LYS A 120 -6.04 -28.55 -34.08
CA LYS A 120 -5.24 -28.90 -35.25
C LYS A 120 -4.33 -27.75 -35.72
N PRO A 121 -3.23 -28.06 -36.42
CA PRO A 121 -2.45 -27.04 -37.13
C PRO A 121 -3.36 -26.19 -38.04
N PRO A 122 -3.13 -24.86 -38.13
CA PRO A 122 -1.93 -24.16 -37.68
C PRO A 122 -1.98 -23.61 -36.23
N HIS A 123 -2.84 -24.14 -35.34
CA HIS A 123 -2.82 -23.68 -33.94
C HIS A 123 -1.43 -23.85 -33.31
N ILE A 124 -0.92 -22.77 -32.74
CA ILE A 124 0.30 -22.76 -31.94
C ILE A 124 0.05 -22.09 -30.59
N ILE A 125 0.89 -22.36 -29.60
CA ILE A 125 0.89 -21.61 -28.34
C ILE A 125 1.16 -20.13 -28.63
N LEU A 126 0.31 -19.22 -28.11
CA LEU A 126 0.38 -17.78 -28.34
C LEU A 126 1.77 -17.21 -28.02
N ARG A 127 2.40 -17.67 -26.93
CA ARG A 127 3.78 -17.29 -26.58
C ARG A 127 4.77 -17.49 -27.74
N LYS A 128 4.68 -18.61 -28.46
CA LYS A 128 5.55 -18.87 -29.63
C LYS A 128 5.25 -17.89 -30.77
N GLY A 129 3.98 -17.55 -30.97
CA GLY A 129 3.58 -16.50 -31.90
C GLY A 129 4.14 -15.12 -31.55
N LEU A 130 4.14 -14.76 -30.25
CA LEU A 130 4.69 -13.50 -29.73
C LEU A 130 6.21 -13.40 -29.92
N VAL A 131 6.94 -14.49 -29.68
CA VAL A 131 8.38 -14.59 -29.99
C VAL A 131 8.63 -14.45 -31.49
N ALA A 132 7.82 -15.13 -32.31
CA ALA A 132 7.92 -15.09 -33.76
C ALA A 132 7.51 -13.75 -34.40
N GLY A 133 6.89 -12.83 -33.65
CA GLY A 133 6.47 -11.54 -34.19
C GLY A 133 5.18 -11.61 -35.03
N ILE A 134 4.30 -12.56 -34.73
CA ILE A 134 3.06 -12.79 -35.48
C ILE A 134 1.92 -11.99 -34.84
N GLU A 135 1.22 -11.18 -35.64
CA GLU A 135 0.03 -10.45 -35.21
C GLU A 135 -1.22 -11.34 -35.28
N TYR A 136 -2.05 -11.26 -34.24
CA TYR A 136 -3.32 -11.99 -34.13
C TYR A 136 -4.49 -11.00 -34.01
N PRO A 137 -5.13 -10.62 -35.13
CA PRO A 137 -6.10 -9.52 -35.17
C PRO A 137 -7.30 -9.67 -34.23
N LEU A 138 -7.72 -10.91 -33.95
CA LEU A 138 -8.87 -11.21 -33.09
C LEU A 138 -8.50 -11.48 -31.63
N LEU A 139 -7.23 -11.39 -31.26
CA LEU A 139 -6.77 -11.82 -29.93
C LEU A 139 -7.42 -11.01 -28.80
N ALA A 140 -7.43 -9.68 -28.91
CA ALA A 140 -8.04 -8.82 -27.91
C ALA A 140 -9.55 -9.06 -27.79
N GLU A 141 -10.23 -9.22 -28.93
CA GLU A 141 -11.68 -9.48 -28.99
C GLU A 141 -12.05 -10.82 -28.34
N HIS A 142 -11.35 -11.89 -28.70
CA HIS A 142 -11.62 -13.23 -28.18
C HIS A 142 -11.25 -13.36 -26.69
N MET A 143 -10.08 -12.87 -26.28
CA MET A 143 -9.64 -12.99 -24.88
C MET A 143 -10.49 -12.12 -23.94
N SER A 144 -10.88 -10.92 -24.35
CA SER A 144 -11.78 -10.09 -23.55
C SER A 144 -13.17 -10.74 -23.40
N ALA A 145 -13.70 -11.38 -24.45
CA ALA A 145 -14.97 -12.10 -24.39
C ALA A 145 -14.88 -13.33 -23.47
N TYR A 146 -13.81 -14.12 -23.60
CA TYR A 146 -13.53 -15.25 -22.71
C TYR A 146 -13.48 -14.82 -21.24
N MET A 147 -12.62 -13.84 -20.91
CA MET A 147 -12.44 -13.39 -19.52
C MET A 147 -13.71 -12.75 -18.95
N ALA A 148 -14.42 -11.94 -19.73
CA ALA A 148 -15.66 -11.31 -19.27
C ALA A 148 -16.71 -12.36 -18.91
N SER A 149 -16.93 -13.34 -19.80
CA SER A 149 -17.93 -14.39 -19.59
C SER A 149 -17.57 -15.30 -18.41
N THR A 150 -16.36 -15.87 -18.39
CA THR A 150 -15.98 -16.86 -17.37
C THR A 150 -15.90 -16.25 -15.97
N LEU A 151 -15.41 -15.01 -15.84
CA LEU A 151 -15.32 -14.34 -14.54
C LEU A 151 -16.68 -13.82 -14.07
N TYR A 152 -17.50 -13.24 -14.95
CA TYR A 152 -18.79 -12.68 -14.56
C TYR A 152 -19.76 -13.77 -14.07
N TYR A 153 -20.01 -14.79 -14.90
CA TYR A 153 -21.01 -15.84 -14.62
C TYR A 153 -20.62 -16.78 -13.47
N THR A 154 -19.36 -16.78 -13.05
CA THR A 154 -18.90 -17.57 -11.90
C THR A 154 -18.73 -16.74 -10.62
N SER A 155 -19.12 -15.47 -10.64
CA SER A 155 -19.05 -14.56 -9.50
C SER A 155 -20.40 -14.36 -8.81
N LEU A 156 -20.37 -13.73 -7.63
CA LEU A 156 -21.58 -13.28 -6.91
C LEU A 156 -22.37 -12.17 -7.62
N LEU A 157 -21.85 -11.61 -8.73
CA LEU A 157 -22.62 -10.70 -9.59
C LEU A 157 -23.71 -11.45 -10.36
N TYR A 158 -23.57 -12.76 -10.55
CA TYR A 158 -24.52 -13.60 -11.26
C TYR A 158 -25.09 -14.74 -10.40
N ARG A 159 -24.23 -15.37 -9.59
CA ARG A 159 -24.59 -16.51 -8.74
C ARG A 159 -25.19 -16.06 -7.42
N THR A 160 -26.09 -16.89 -6.89
CA THR A 160 -26.49 -16.81 -5.48
C THR A 160 -25.32 -17.19 -4.58
N THR A 161 -25.32 -16.70 -3.34
CA THR A 161 -24.31 -17.06 -2.34
C THR A 161 -24.31 -18.56 -2.01
N ILE A 162 -25.44 -19.25 -2.17
CA ILE A 162 -25.56 -20.71 -1.97
C ILE A 162 -24.77 -21.47 -3.04
N GLU A 163 -25.03 -21.16 -4.32
CA GLU A 163 -24.33 -21.77 -5.45
C GLU A 163 -22.84 -21.46 -5.38
N HIS A 164 -22.50 -20.21 -5.06
CA HIS A 164 -21.12 -19.76 -4.90
C HIS A 164 -20.42 -20.56 -3.80
N LYS A 165 -20.97 -20.63 -2.58
CA LYS A 165 -20.35 -21.38 -1.47
C LYS A 165 -20.22 -22.87 -1.76
N ARG A 166 -21.19 -23.48 -2.44
CA ARG A 166 -21.10 -24.89 -2.86
C ARG A 166 -19.93 -25.11 -3.81
N ALA A 167 -19.78 -24.23 -4.80
CA ALA A 167 -18.69 -24.33 -5.76
C ALA A 167 -17.32 -24.00 -5.13
N VAL A 168 -17.25 -23.03 -4.20
CA VAL A 168 -16.04 -22.81 -3.39
C VAL A 168 -15.66 -24.10 -2.66
N ALA A 169 -16.61 -24.76 -1.99
CA ALA A 169 -16.34 -25.98 -1.24
C ALA A 169 -15.79 -27.11 -2.11
N GLU A 170 -16.28 -27.26 -3.35
CA GLU A 170 -15.76 -28.24 -4.31
C GLU A 170 -14.30 -27.93 -4.71
N PHE A 171 -14.04 -26.69 -5.10
CA PHE A 171 -12.72 -26.28 -5.59
C PHE A 171 -11.67 -26.06 -4.48
N CYS A 172 -12.07 -25.99 -3.21
CA CYS A 172 -11.14 -26.11 -2.07
C CYS A 172 -10.32 -27.40 -2.11
N GLY A 173 -10.79 -28.44 -2.81
CA GLY A 173 -10.03 -29.66 -3.04
C GLY A 173 -8.76 -29.47 -3.89
N ASN A 174 -8.64 -28.37 -4.67
CA ASN A 174 -7.46 -28.09 -5.50
C ASN A 174 -6.31 -27.41 -4.73
N VAL A 175 -6.26 -27.60 -3.40
CA VAL A 175 -5.38 -26.89 -2.47
C VAL A 175 -3.89 -27.05 -2.74
N GLU A 176 -3.45 -28.20 -3.27
CA GLU A 176 -2.03 -28.43 -3.56
C GLU A 176 -1.51 -27.51 -4.67
N LEU A 177 -2.33 -27.27 -5.70
CA LEU A 177 -2.00 -26.39 -6.83
C LEU A 177 -2.03 -24.94 -6.38
N CYS A 178 -3.02 -24.57 -5.55
CA CYS A 178 -3.06 -23.26 -4.89
C CYS A 178 -1.82 -23.02 -4.02
N ARG A 179 -1.39 -24.02 -3.23
CA ARG A 179 -0.18 -23.96 -2.39
C ARG A 179 1.07 -23.82 -3.25
N HIS A 180 1.16 -24.53 -4.37
CA HIS A 180 2.27 -24.39 -5.30
C HIS A 180 2.38 -22.95 -5.80
N THR A 181 1.28 -22.37 -6.27
CA THR A 181 1.20 -20.96 -6.71
C THR A 181 1.54 -19.99 -5.57
N ALA A 182 0.97 -20.18 -4.38
CA ALA A 182 1.25 -19.37 -3.18
C ALA A 182 2.75 -19.32 -2.83
N ARG A 183 3.48 -20.40 -3.14
CA ARG A 183 4.92 -20.47 -2.97
C ARG A 183 5.66 -19.77 -4.11
N VAL A 184 5.49 -20.24 -5.34
CA VAL A 184 6.37 -19.83 -6.46
C VAL A 184 6.06 -18.43 -7.01
N VAL A 185 4.83 -17.94 -6.84
CA VAL A 185 4.44 -16.58 -7.28
C VAL A 185 4.63 -15.58 -6.15
N PHE A 186 4.19 -15.91 -4.94
CA PHE A 186 4.03 -14.93 -3.86
C PHE A 186 5.08 -15.02 -2.74
N SER A 187 5.98 -16.01 -2.77
CA SER A 187 6.94 -16.22 -1.68
C SER A 187 8.39 -16.29 -2.17
N ASP A 188 8.73 -17.27 -3.01
CA ASP A 188 10.12 -17.59 -3.37
C ASP A 188 10.88 -16.37 -3.97
N PRO A 189 10.33 -15.59 -4.93
CA PRO A 189 11.02 -14.40 -5.47
C PRO A 189 11.42 -13.35 -4.42
N TYR A 190 10.61 -13.20 -3.37
CA TYR A 190 10.75 -12.16 -2.34
C TYR A 190 11.57 -12.62 -1.14
N LYS A 191 11.93 -13.90 -1.12
CA LYS A 191 12.81 -14.51 -0.12
C LYS A 191 14.21 -14.70 -0.69
N ASP A 192 14.33 -15.24 -1.90
CA ASP A 192 15.58 -15.80 -2.38
C ASP A 192 16.35 -14.83 -3.31
N ALA A 193 15.65 -14.03 -4.13
CA ALA A 193 16.27 -13.19 -5.15
C ALA A 193 16.73 -11.82 -4.60
N LEU A 194 18.05 -11.53 -4.66
CA LEU A 194 18.63 -10.28 -4.13
C LEU A 194 17.97 -9.00 -4.71
N ALA A 195 17.61 -9.01 -5.99
CA ALA A 195 17.02 -7.85 -6.69
C ALA A 195 15.63 -7.42 -6.15
N VAL A 196 14.99 -8.26 -5.33
CA VAL A 196 13.59 -8.13 -4.89
C VAL A 196 13.46 -8.33 -3.37
N ARG A 197 14.27 -9.21 -2.77
CA ARG A 197 14.17 -9.63 -1.37
C ARG A 197 14.46 -8.55 -0.33
N GLU A 198 14.96 -7.37 -0.72
CA GLU A 198 15.26 -6.27 0.20
C GLU A 198 14.27 -5.09 0.07
N ASP A 199 13.36 -5.13 -0.92
CA ASP A 199 12.35 -4.08 -1.13
C ASP A 199 11.12 -4.33 -0.22
N ASN A 200 11.08 -3.65 0.92
CA ASN A 200 10.01 -3.80 1.93
C ASN A 200 8.64 -3.37 1.42
N THR A 201 8.56 -2.34 0.57
CA THR A 201 7.29 -1.91 -0.04
C THR A 201 6.77 -2.99 -0.98
N LEU A 202 7.65 -3.59 -1.77
CA LEU A 202 7.30 -4.69 -2.65
C LEU A 202 6.82 -5.93 -1.87
N LYS A 203 7.45 -6.22 -0.72
CA LYS A 203 7.03 -7.29 0.20
C LYS A 203 5.66 -7.05 0.83
N LEU A 204 5.34 -5.80 1.17
CA LEU A 204 4.01 -5.42 1.65
C LEU A 204 2.96 -5.69 0.58
N GLU A 205 3.17 -5.16 -0.62
CA GLU A 205 2.21 -5.28 -1.72
C GLU A 205 1.99 -6.74 -2.14
N ILE A 206 3.06 -7.56 -2.19
CA ILE A 206 2.88 -8.97 -2.50
C ILE A 206 2.19 -9.74 -1.36
N ALA A 207 2.38 -9.36 -0.10
CA ALA A 207 1.70 -10.00 1.03
C ALA A 207 0.18 -9.74 0.97
N GLU A 208 -0.24 -8.52 0.63
CA GLU A 208 -1.66 -8.19 0.41
C GLU A 208 -2.26 -9.02 -0.72
N LEU A 209 -1.56 -9.11 -1.86
CA LEU A 209 -2.02 -9.92 -3.00
C LEU A 209 -2.05 -11.42 -2.68
N LYS A 210 -1.09 -11.91 -1.89
CA LYS A 210 -1.06 -13.30 -1.41
C LYS A 210 -2.26 -13.60 -0.51
N SER A 211 -2.57 -12.71 0.44
CA SER A 211 -3.76 -12.83 1.28
C SER A 211 -5.03 -12.84 0.43
N LYS A 212 -5.18 -11.91 -0.52
CA LYS A 212 -6.29 -11.93 -1.49
C LYS A 212 -6.39 -13.24 -2.26
N PHE A 213 -5.27 -13.78 -2.74
CA PHE A 213 -5.23 -15.05 -3.46
C PHE A 213 -5.69 -16.22 -2.58
N CYS A 214 -5.27 -16.26 -1.31
CA CYS A 214 -5.62 -17.34 -0.38
C CYS A 214 -7.04 -17.23 0.21
N GLU A 215 -7.62 -16.04 0.26
CA GLU A 215 -8.83 -15.77 1.06
C GLU A 215 -10.04 -15.36 0.22
N ARG A 216 -9.83 -14.66 -0.91
CA ARG A 216 -10.90 -14.02 -1.68
C ARG A 216 -11.44 -14.94 -2.78
N ALA A 217 -12.49 -15.69 -2.45
CA ALA A 217 -13.27 -16.47 -3.41
C ALA A 217 -14.17 -15.58 -4.30
N GLN A 218 -13.61 -14.90 -5.30
CA GLN A 218 -14.33 -13.90 -6.11
C GLN A 218 -15.04 -14.51 -7.34
N ALA A 219 -14.36 -15.37 -8.08
CA ALA A 219 -14.87 -16.08 -9.27
C ALA A 219 -14.08 -17.39 -9.46
N LEU A 220 -14.57 -18.29 -10.31
CA LEU A 220 -13.80 -19.48 -10.73
C LEU A 220 -12.73 -19.04 -11.72
N ILE A 221 -11.54 -18.73 -11.23
CA ILE A 221 -10.39 -18.32 -12.05
C ILE A 221 -9.68 -19.55 -12.62
N HIS A 222 -9.12 -19.41 -13.81
CA HIS A 222 -8.31 -20.42 -14.49
C HIS A 222 -7.04 -20.74 -13.72
N GLY A 223 -6.46 -19.74 -13.04
CA GLY A 223 -5.35 -19.96 -12.10
C GLY A 223 -3.96 -20.08 -12.74
N ASP A 224 -3.85 -20.12 -14.07
CA ASP A 224 -2.57 -19.93 -14.77
C ASP A 224 -2.75 -19.42 -16.22
N LEU A 225 -3.59 -18.39 -16.39
CA LEU A 225 -3.94 -17.81 -17.69
C LEU A 225 -2.82 -16.94 -18.29
N HIS A 226 -1.64 -17.53 -18.54
CA HIS A 226 -0.55 -16.87 -19.26
C HIS A 226 -0.60 -17.15 -20.76
N THR A 227 0.23 -16.48 -21.58
CA THR A 227 0.28 -16.68 -23.04
C THR A 227 0.73 -18.09 -23.48
N GLY A 228 1.23 -18.90 -22.56
CA GLY A 228 1.46 -20.34 -22.75
C GLY A 228 0.20 -21.22 -22.69
N SER A 229 -0.90 -20.69 -22.13
CA SER A 229 -2.17 -21.39 -21.88
C SER A 229 -3.23 -20.97 -22.90
N VAL A 230 -2.79 -20.37 -24.01
CA VAL A 230 -3.63 -19.89 -25.10
C VAL A 230 -3.04 -20.42 -26.40
N MET A 231 -3.84 -21.10 -27.21
CA MET A 231 -3.49 -21.52 -28.56
C MET A 231 -4.21 -20.66 -29.59
N VAL A 232 -3.52 -20.28 -30.66
CA VAL A 232 -4.00 -19.28 -31.62
C VAL A 232 -3.75 -19.70 -33.07
N THR A 233 -4.65 -19.26 -33.94
CA THR A 233 -4.42 -18.98 -35.35
C THR A 233 -4.79 -17.52 -35.63
N HIS A 234 -4.70 -17.03 -36.87
CA HIS A 234 -5.20 -15.69 -37.20
C HIS A 234 -6.71 -15.51 -36.93
N GLU A 235 -7.49 -16.59 -36.89
CA GLU A 235 -8.95 -16.56 -36.81
C GLU A 235 -9.52 -17.24 -35.55
N SER A 236 -8.70 -17.98 -34.78
CA SER A 236 -9.15 -18.76 -33.63
C SER A 236 -8.27 -18.51 -32.41
N THR A 237 -8.90 -18.41 -31.25
CA THR A 237 -8.23 -18.29 -29.94
C THR A 237 -8.85 -19.30 -28.98
N GLN A 238 -8.03 -20.16 -28.39
CA GLN A 238 -8.46 -21.27 -27.53
C GLN A 238 -7.67 -21.25 -26.23
N VAL A 239 -8.35 -21.17 -25.10
CA VAL A 239 -7.77 -21.26 -23.76
C VAL A 239 -7.73 -22.71 -23.31
N ILE A 240 -6.58 -23.14 -22.80
CA ILE A 240 -6.30 -24.51 -22.39
C ILE A 240 -5.66 -24.53 -21.01
N ASP A 241 -5.61 -25.70 -20.37
CA ASP A 241 -4.84 -25.93 -19.13
C ASP A 241 -5.35 -25.24 -17.84
N PRO A 242 -6.66 -25.23 -17.53
CA PRO A 242 -7.18 -24.67 -16.28
C PRO A 242 -6.98 -25.60 -15.07
N GLU A 243 -5.87 -26.31 -14.97
CA GLU A 243 -5.62 -27.27 -13.87
C GLU A 243 -5.40 -26.60 -12.50
N PHE A 244 -5.03 -25.32 -12.51
CA PHE A 244 -4.91 -24.47 -11.33
C PHE A 244 -6.24 -23.80 -10.94
N ALA A 245 -7.35 -24.16 -11.58
CA ALA A 245 -8.61 -23.47 -11.36
C ALA A 245 -9.11 -23.64 -9.93
N PHE A 246 -9.56 -22.52 -9.34
CA PHE A 246 -10.23 -22.47 -8.05
C PHE A 246 -11.02 -21.17 -7.91
N TYR A 247 -11.77 -21.03 -6.81
CA TYR A 247 -12.43 -19.75 -6.51
C TYR A 247 -11.43 -18.76 -5.91
N GLY A 248 -10.95 -17.84 -6.73
CA GLY A 248 -9.92 -16.86 -6.38
C GLY A 248 -10.22 -15.46 -6.91
N PRO A 249 -9.30 -14.50 -6.76
CA PRO A 249 -9.49 -13.12 -7.21
C PRO A 249 -9.40 -12.99 -8.73
N MET A 250 -10.39 -12.35 -9.36
CA MET A 250 -10.50 -12.19 -10.82
C MET A 250 -9.25 -11.57 -11.46
N GLY A 251 -8.67 -10.56 -10.78
CA GLY A 251 -7.46 -9.88 -11.26
C GLY A 251 -6.25 -10.82 -11.43
N PHE A 252 -6.26 -12.01 -10.83
CA PHE A 252 -5.19 -12.99 -11.01
C PHE A 252 -5.11 -13.54 -12.44
N ASP A 253 -6.24 -13.82 -13.07
CA ASP A 253 -6.29 -14.30 -14.46
C ASP A 253 -6.02 -13.17 -15.45
N VAL A 254 -6.74 -12.05 -15.31
CA VAL A 254 -6.56 -10.88 -16.19
C VAL A 254 -5.13 -10.38 -16.09
N GLY A 255 -4.57 -10.34 -14.88
CA GLY A 255 -3.19 -9.96 -14.62
C GLY A 255 -2.19 -10.96 -15.18
N ALA A 256 -2.46 -12.27 -15.10
CA ALA A 256 -1.59 -13.28 -15.72
C ALA A 256 -1.50 -13.10 -17.24
N PHE A 257 -2.61 -12.81 -17.91
CA PHE A 257 -2.64 -12.61 -19.35
C PHE A 257 -1.93 -11.30 -19.75
N ILE A 258 -2.38 -10.16 -19.21
CA ILE A 258 -1.82 -8.83 -19.51
C ILE A 258 -0.34 -8.77 -19.11
N GLY A 259 0.03 -9.28 -17.94
CA GLY A 259 1.42 -9.31 -17.48
C GLY A 259 2.33 -10.10 -18.42
N ASN A 260 1.85 -11.17 -19.06
CA ASN A 260 2.64 -11.91 -20.05
C ASN A 260 2.73 -11.20 -21.41
N LEU A 261 1.72 -10.42 -21.82
CA LEU A 261 1.85 -9.53 -22.98
C LEU A 261 2.91 -8.43 -22.71
N ILE A 262 2.97 -7.92 -21.48
CA ILE A 262 4.00 -6.95 -21.08
C ILE A 262 5.39 -7.60 -21.08
N LEU A 263 5.55 -8.85 -20.61
CA LEU A 263 6.84 -9.57 -20.75
C LEU A 263 7.22 -9.72 -22.23
N ALA A 264 6.27 -10.08 -23.09
CA ALA A 264 6.50 -10.20 -24.52
C ALA A 264 6.96 -8.87 -25.14
N PHE A 265 6.39 -7.73 -24.72
CA PHE A 265 6.82 -6.39 -25.14
C PHE A 265 8.29 -6.13 -24.80
N PHE A 266 8.69 -6.37 -23.54
CA PHE A 266 10.07 -6.12 -23.12
C PHE A 266 11.08 -7.10 -23.73
N ALA A 267 10.65 -8.29 -24.12
CA ALA A 267 11.48 -9.27 -24.80
C ALA A 267 11.75 -8.93 -26.28
N GLN A 268 10.91 -8.11 -26.93
CA GLN A 268 11.01 -7.85 -28.37
C GLN A 268 12.35 -7.24 -28.80
N ASP A 269 12.93 -6.34 -28.00
CA ASP A 269 14.25 -5.76 -28.31
C ASP A 269 15.35 -6.84 -28.37
N GLY A 270 15.17 -7.94 -27.62
CA GLY A 270 16.01 -9.13 -27.65
C GLY A 270 15.89 -9.95 -28.94
N HIS A 271 14.71 -9.94 -29.56
CA HIS A 271 14.37 -10.68 -30.79
C HIS A 271 14.50 -9.86 -32.08
N ALA A 272 14.88 -8.58 -31.98
CA ALA A 272 15.25 -7.78 -33.12
C ALA A 272 16.51 -8.36 -33.80
N ASP A 273 16.46 -8.50 -35.13
CA ASP A 273 17.54 -9.01 -35.96
C ASP A 273 18.33 -7.88 -36.64
N ASP A 274 19.56 -8.19 -37.03
CA ASP A 274 20.43 -7.28 -37.78
C ASP A 274 20.02 -7.18 -39.28
N GLU A 275 19.07 -8.01 -39.72
CA GLU A 275 18.59 -8.12 -41.11
C GLU A 275 17.40 -7.20 -41.42
N GLY A 276 16.91 -6.44 -40.44
CA GLY A 276 16.04 -5.27 -40.64
C GLY A 276 14.70 -5.30 -39.89
N ASN A 277 14.37 -6.35 -39.14
CA ASN A 277 13.19 -6.38 -38.28
C ASN A 277 13.53 -5.89 -36.87
N ASP A 278 13.40 -4.57 -36.66
CA ASP A 278 13.68 -3.92 -35.39
C ASP A 278 12.59 -4.12 -34.31
N ARG A 279 11.53 -4.88 -34.63
CA ARG A 279 10.38 -5.20 -33.78
C ARG A 279 9.58 -3.99 -33.28
N LYS A 280 9.82 -2.76 -33.73
CA LYS A 280 9.11 -1.57 -33.22
C LYS A 280 7.62 -1.59 -33.54
N ALA A 281 7.25 -1.83 -34.80
CA ALA A 281 5.85 -1.93 -35.21
C ALA A 281 5.12 -3.07 -34.45
N TYR A 282 5.83 -4.16 -34.18
CA TYR A 282 5.28 -5.28 -33.41
C TYR A 282 5.09 -4.94 -31.92
N LYS A 283 6.01 -4.17 -31.32
CA LYS A 283 5.83 -3.62 -29.96
C LYS A 283 4.59 -2.72 -29.88
N GLU A 284 4.37 -1.87 -30.87
CA GLU A 284 3.15 -1.05 -30.96
C GLU A 284 1.88 -1.91 -31.07
N TRP A 285 1.92 -3.01 -31.85
CA TRP A 285 0.83 -3.98 -31.90
C TRP A 285 0.57 -4.63 -30.53
N ILE A 286 1.61 -5.01 -29.78
CA ILE A 286 1.45 -5.56 -28.41
C ILE A 286 0.80 -4.51 -27.49
N LEU A 287 1.26 -3.26 -27.51
CA LEU A 287 0.68 -2.18 -26.69
C LEU A 287 -0.80 -1.98 -27.00
N ARG A 288 -1.16 -1.90 -28.29
CA ARG A 288 -2.56 -1.80 -28.74
C ARG A 288 -3.39 -3.00 -28.29
N THR A 289 -2.83 -4.21 -28.40
CA THR A 289 -3.51 -5.44 -27.96
C THR A 289 -3.78 -5.44 -26.46
N ILE A 290 -2.85 -4.92 -25.64
CA ILE A 290 -3.06 -4.77 -24.18
C ILE A 290 -4.18 -3.77 -23.89
N GLU A 291 -4.17 -2.61 -24.56
CA GLU A 291 -5.20 -1.56 -24.41
C GLU A 291 -6.59 -2.08 -24.80
N GLU A 292 -6.69 -2.69 -25.98
CA GLU A 292 -7.93 -3.22 -26.52
C GLU A 292 -8.46 -4.36 -25.64
N THR A 293 -7.60 -5.26 -25.17
CA THR A 293 -8.01 -6.37 -24.29
C THR A 293 -8.67 -5.85 -23.01
N TRP A 294 -8.02 -4.90 -22.32
CA TRP A 294 -8.58 -4.35 -21.08
C TRP A 294 -9.87 -3.55 -21.34
N THR A 295 -9.86 -2.69 -22.35
CA THR A 295 -11.01 -1.84 -22.69
C THR A 295 -12.23 -2.66 -23.11
N LEU A 296 -12.03 -3.69 -23.93
CA LEU A 296 -13.10 -4.60 -24.35
C LEU A 296 -13.55 -5.48 -23.19
N PHE A 297 -12.65 -5.92 -22.32
CA PHE A 297 -13.01 -6.69 -21.12
C PHE A 297 -13.89 -5.87 -20.19
N ASP A 298 -13.49 -4.64 -19.87
CA ASP A 298 -14.28 -3.72 -19.04
C ASP A 298 -15.67 -3.51 -19.61
N LYS A 299 -15.75 -3.14 -20.89
CA LYS A 299 -17.03 -2.93 -21.60
C LYS A 299 -17.91 -4.18 -21.59
N LYS A 300 -17.37 -5.35 -21.92
CA LYS A 300 -18.14 -6.61 -21.99
C LYS A 300 -18.58 -7.07 -20.60
N PHE A 301 -17.73 -6.92 -19.59
CA PHE A 301 -18.05 -7.28 -18.20
C PHE A 301 -19.16 -6.41 -17.65
N ILE A 302 -19.12 -5.09 -17.89
CA ILE A 302 -20.21 -4.18 -17.52
C ILE A 302 -21.48 -4.47 -18.31
N ALA A 303 -21.40 -4.77 -19.61
CA ALA A 303 -22.57 -5.14 -20.40
C ALA A 303 -23.28 -6.39 -19.86
N LEU A 304 -22.50 -7.42 -19.47
CA LEU A 304 -23.05 -8.60 -18.79
C LEU A 304 -23.70 -8.24 -17.44
N TRP A 305 -23.09 -7.32 -16.69
CA TRP A 305 -23.68 -6.82 -15.45
C TRP A 305 -25.02 -6.12 -15.71
N ASP A 306 -25.09 -5.22 -16.68
CA ASP A 306 -26.31 -4.50 -17.00
C ASP A 306 -27.42 -5.44 -17.52
N GLU A 307 -27.06 -6.45 -18.31
CA GLU A 307 -27.97 -7.48 -18.81
C GLU A 307 -28.60 -8.30 -17.67
N HIS A 308 -27.79 -8.69 -16.68
CA HIS A 308 -28.19 -9.57 -15.58
C HIS A 308 -28.39 -8.86 -14.25
N LYS A 309 -28.51 -7.52 -14.25
CA LYS A 309 -28.63 -6.72 -13.02
C LYS A 309 -29.83 -7.14 -12.17
N ASP A 310 -30.93 -7.55 -12.81
CA ASP A 310 -32.16 -8.03 -12.16
C ASP A 310 -32.22 -9.56 -11.97
N GLY A 311 -31.07 -10.23 -12.17
CA GLY A 311 -30.93 -11.68 -12.10
C GLY A 311 -30.75 -12.25 -10.69
N SER A 312 -30.17 -13.45 -10.61
CA SER A 312 -29.95 -14.19 -9.35
C SER A 312 -28.74 -13.72 -8.53
N GLY A 313 -27.96 -12.76 -9.04
CA GLY A 313 -26.76 -12.25 -8.36
C GLY A 313 -27.10 -11.49 -7.09
N GLU A 314 -26.42 -11.82 -5.99
CA GLU A 314 -26.72 -11.27 -4.66
C GLU A 314 -25.74 -10.18 -4.21
N ALA A 315 -24.64 -9.95 -4.94
CA ALA A 315 -23.64 -8.94 -4.56
C ALA A 315 -24.17 -7.51 -4.64
N TYR A 316 -25.01 -7.21 -5.63
CA TYR A 316 -25.57 -5.88 -5.87
C TYR A 316 -27.06 -5.97 -6.18
N LEU A 317 -27.87 -6.12 -5.13
CA LEU A 317 -29.32 -6.33 -5.25
C LEU A 317 -30.05 -5.14 -5.93
N PRO A 318 -30.91 -5.37 -6.94
CA PRO A 318 -31.66 -4.31 -7.63
C PRO A 318 -32.44 -3.39 -6.72
N ALA A 319 -33.00 -3.91 -5.62
CA ALA A 319 -33.77 -3.12 -4.67
C ALA A 319 -32.91 -2.05 -3.94
N ILE A 320 -31.60 -2.28 -3.83
CA ILE A 320 -30.63 -1.37 -3.19
C ILE A 320 -29.96 -0.49 -4.25
N TYR A 321 -29.48 -1.09 -5.34
CA TYR A 321 -28.81 -0.40 -6.45
C TYR A 321 -29.83 -0.05 -7.53
N ASN A 322 -30.88 0.65 -7.12
CA ASN A 322 -32.16 0.77 -7.83
C ASN A 322 -32.27 1.92 -8.83
N ASN A 323 -31.18 2.67 -9.05
CA ASN A 323 -31.16 3.79 -10.00
C ASN A 323 -29.87 3.79 -10.83
N PRO A 324 -29.92 4.33 -12.07
CA PRO A 324 -28.80 4.27 -13.00
C PRO A 324 -27.53 4.97 -12.50
N GLU A 325 -27.64 6.07 -11.75
CA GLU A 325 -26.48 6.81 -11.25
C GLU A 325 -25.70 6.01 -10.20
N LEU A 326 -26.41 5.41 -9.25
CA LEU A 326 -25.81 4.56 -8.22
C LEU A 326 -25.22 3.28 -8.81
N GLN A 327 -25.93 2.65 -9.76
CA GLN A 327 -25.44 1.47 -10.49
C GLN A 327 -24.12 1.77 -11.21
N LEU A 328 -24.06 2.88 -11.94
CA LEU A 328 -22.85 3.32 -12.63
C LEU A 328 -21.69 3.61 -11.67
N LEU A 329 -21.96 4.23 -10.51
CA LEU A 329 -20.95 4.54 -9.51
C LEU A 329 -20.29 3.27 -8.95
N VAL A 330 -21.10 2.25 -8.61
CA VAL A 330 -20.56 1.00 -8.05
C VAL A 330 -19.84 0.16 -9.09
N GLN A 331 -20.32 0.13 -10.33
CA GLN A 331 -19.64 -0.50 -11.46
C GLN A 331 -18.26 0.12 -11.70
N ARG A 332 -18.17 1.46 -11.77
CA ARG A 332 -16.89 2.17 -11.93
C ARG A 332 -15.92 1.85 -10.79
N LYS A 333 -16.41 1.87 -9.54
CA LYS A 333 -15.56 1.53 -8.39
C LYS A 333 -15.07 0.08 -8.44
N PHE A 334 -15.96 -0.85 -8.78
CA PHE A 334 -15.63 -2.27 -8.90
C PHE A 334 -14.57 -2.49 -9.99
N MET A 335 -14.76 -1.92 -11.17
CA MET A 335 -13.82 -2.07 -12.29
C MET A 335 -12.48 -1.39 -12.02
N GLN A 336 -12.47 -0.25 -11.32
CA GLN A 336 -11.23 0.39 -10.88
C GLN A 336 -10.44 -0.50 -9.90
N ASP A 337 -11.11 -1.12 -8.93
CA ASP A 337 -10.46 -2.05 -8.00
C ASP A 337 -9.98 -3.31 -8.72
N LEU A 338 -10.76 -3.83 -9.68
CA LEU A 338 -10.38 -4.97 -10.49
C LEU A 338 -9.18 -4.65 -11.39
N PHE A 339 -9.10 -3.43 -11.92
CA PHE A 339 -7.94 -2.94 -12.66
C PHE A 339 -6.69 -2.95 -11.77
N HIS A 340 -6.79 -2.39 -10.56
CA HIS A 340 -5.67 -2.38 -9.62
C HIS A 340 -5.25 -3.80 -9.20
N ASP A 341 -6.19 -4.72 -9.01
CA ASP A 341 -5.87 -6.13 -8.73
C ASP A 341 -5.19 -6.80 -9.94
N THR A 342 -5.67 -6.51 -11.16
CA THR A 342 -5.08 -6.98 -12.44
C THR A 342 -3.63 -6.55 -12.58
N LEU A 343 -3.32 -5.27 -12.37
CA LEU A 343 -1.96 -4.75 -12.43
C LEU A 343 -1.05 -5.38 -11.36
N GLY A 344 -1.59 -5.59 -10.14
CA GLY A 344 -0.84 -6.17 -9.03
C GLY A 344 -0.44 -7.62 -9.28
N PHE A 345 -1.42 -8.46 -9.63
CA PHE A 345 -1.14 -9.86 -9.94
C PHE A 345 -0.33 -10.02 -11.22
N GLY A 346 -0.54 -9.16 -12.22
CA GLY A 346 0.29 -9.11 -13.43
C GLY A 346 1.75 -8.81 -13.10
N ALA A 347 2.01 -7.77 -12.30
CA ALA A 347 3.35 -7.45 -11.84
C ALA A 347 4.00 -8.58 -11.02
N ALA A 348 3.25 -9.22 -10.13
CA ALA A 348 3.74 -10.38 -9.36
C ALA A 348 4.12 -11.56 -10.28
N LYS A 349 3.30 -11.85 -11.31
CA LYS A 349 3.58 -12.86 -12.33
C LYS A 349 4.80 -12.47 -13.18
N MET A 350 5.00 -11.20 -13.50
CA MET A 350 6.21 -10.72 -14.19
C MET A 350 7.47 -10.98 -13.35
N ILE A 351 7.49 -10.52 -12.09
CA ILE A 351 8.63 -10.66 -11.17
C ILE A 351 9.04 -12.13 -11.05
N ARG A 352 8.08 -13.03 -10.76
CA ARG A 352 8.38 -14.45 -10.56
C ARG A 352 8.87 -15.16 -11.82
N ARG A 353 8.58 -14.64 -13.02
CA ARG A 353 9.07 -15.21 -14.29
C ARG A 353 10.51 -14.79 -14.60
N ILE A 354 11.00 -13.72 -13.99
CA ILE A 354 12.35 -13.20 -14.20
C ILE A 354 13.32 -13.77 -13.15
N VAL A 355 12.90 -13.87 -11.89
CA VAL A 355 13.79 -14.28 -10.78
C VAL A 355 13.38 -15.56 -10.05
N GLY A 356 12.28 -16.20 -10.48
CA GLY A 356 11.76 -17.43 -9.88
C GLY A 356 12.17 -18.70 -10.63
N VAL A 357 11.62 -19.84 -10.21
CA VAL A 357 12.04 -21.17 -10.72
C VAL A 357 11.59 -21.47 -12.17
N ALA A 358 10.53 -20.83 -12.64
CA ALA A 358 9.92 -21.13 -13.94
C ALA A 358 9.90 -19.88 -14.83
N HIS A 359 10.86 -19.78 -15.72
CA HIS A 359 11.04 -18.68 -16.67
C HIS A 359 10.03 -18.74 -17.84
N VAL A 360 10.13 -17.81 -18.79
CA VAL A 360 9.33 -17.79 -20.02
C VAL A 360 10.20 -17.83 -21.26
N GLU A 361 9.70 -18.51 -22.30
CA GLU A 361 10.37 -18.64 -23.60
C GLU A 361 10.67 -17.28 -24.25
N ASP A 362 9.89 -16.23 -23.96
CA ASP A 362 10.12 -14.87 -24.45
C ASP A 362 11.54 -14.38 -24.14
N PHE A 363 12.05 -14.64 -22.94
CA PHE A 363 13.43 -14.30 -22.58
C PHE A 363 14.39 -15.47 -22.84
N GLU A 364 14.03 -16.70 -22.50
CA GLU A 364 14.95 -17.83 -22.57
C GLU A 364 15.38 -18.18 -24.01
N SER A 365 14.57 -17.82 -25.02
CA SER A 365 14.95 -17.98 -26.44
C SER A 365 15.94 -16.92 -26.95
N ILE A 366 16.20 -15.85 -26.19
CA ILE A 366 17.25 -14.87 -26.48
C ILE A 366 18.60 -15.49 -26.10
N THR A 367 19.37 -15.90 -27.11
CA THR A 367 20.64 -16.63 -26.92
C THR A 367 21.76 -15.76 -26.33
N ASP A 368 21.77 -14.45 -26.62
CA ASP A 368 22.71 -13.49 -26.02
C ASP A 368 22.30 -13.15 -24.58
N ALA A 369 23.10 -13.62 -23.62
CA ALA A 369 22.84 -13.43 -22.20
C ALA A 369 22.84 -11.95 -21.75
N SER A 370 23.63 -11.08 -22.39
CA SER A 370 23.69 -9.66 -22.06
C SER A 370 22.44 -8.94 -22.57
N LYS A 371 22.04 -9.24 -23.81
CA LYS A 371 20.82 -8.73 -24.44
C LYS A 371 19.59 -9.18 -23.65
N ARG A 372 19.54 -10.47 -23.27
CA ARG A 372 18.50 -11.05 -22.42
C ARG A 372 18.40 -10.34 -21.07
N ALA A 373 19.53 -10.21 -20.35
CA ALA A 373 19.55 -9.56 -19.04
C ALA A 373 19.14 -8.09 -19.09
N LYS A 374 19.40 -7.37 -20.19
CA LYS A 374 18.93 -6.00 -20.40
C LYS A 374 17.40 -5.95 -20.48
N CYS A 375 16.80 -6.79 -21.31
CA CYS A 375 15.34 -6.91 -21.46
C CYS A 375 14.67 -7.33 -20.15
N GLU A 376 15.22 -8.34 -19.46
CA GLU A 376 14.73 -8.83 -18.17
C GLU A 376 14.77 -7.72 -17.10
N ARG A 377 15.84 -6.91 -17.06
CA ARG A 377 15.96 -5.81 -16.11
C ARG A 377 14.91 -4.72 -16.34
N GLN A 378 14.66 -4.36 -17.60
CA GLN A 378 13.62 -3.38 -17.94
C GLN A 378 12.23 -3.90 -17.52
N ALA A 379 11.93 -5.16 -17.82
CA ALA A 379 10.70 -5.81 -17.40
C ALA A 379 10.55 -5.87 -15.86
N LEU A 380 11.65 -6.19 -15.15
CA LEU A 380 11.64 -6.30 -13.70
C LEU A 380 11.42 -4.95 -13.01
N GLU A 381 12.09 -3.89 -13.47
CA GLU A 381 11.90 -2.56 -12.90
C GLU A 381 10.50 -2.01 -13.18
N PHE A 382 9.97 -2.24 -14.38
CA PHE A 382 8.58 -1.90 -14.68
C PHE A 382 7.60 -2.70 -13.80
N ALA A 383 7.82 -4.00 -13.62
CA ALA A 383 6.99 -4.81 -12.74
C ALA A 383 7.06 -4.35 -11.27
N LYS A 384 8.24 -3.95 -10.77
CA LYS A 384 8.40 -3.39 -9.42
C LYS A 384 7.64 -2.08 -9.26
N LEU A 385 7.71 -1.19 -10.26
CA LEU A 385 6.93 0.05 -10.28
C LEU A 385 5.44 -0.26 -10.26
N LEU A 386 4.98 -1.13 -11.16
CA LEU A 386 3.59 -1.50 -11.30
C LEU A 386 3.05 -2.13 -10.01
N LEU A 387 3.80 -3.04 -9.38
CA LEU A 387 3.39 -3.64 -8.11
C LEU A 387 3.27 -2.58 -7.02
N LYS A 388 4.19 -1.63 -6.90
CA LYS A 388 4.15 -0.61 -5.83
C LYS A 388 3.14 0.50 -6.07
N GLU A 389 2.94 0.90 -7.33
CA GLU A 389 2.24 2.14 -7.67
C GLU A 389 0.91 1.93 -8.41
N ARG A 390 0.49 0.69 -8.66
CA ARG A 390 -0.74 0.36 -9.43
C ARG A 390 -1.98 1.19 -9.09
N ARG A 391 -2.14 1.57 -7.82
CA ARG A 391 -3.32 2.33 -7.34
C ARG A 391 -3.35 3.78 -7.81
N LYS A 392 -2.22 4.31 -8.30
CA LYS A 392 -2.13 5.65 -8.90
C LYS A 392 -2.78 5.68 -10.28
N PHE A 393 -2.70 4.57 -11.03
CA PHE A 393 -3.20 4.50 -12.40
C PHE A 393 -4.72 4.43 -12.45
N GLN A 394 -5.33 5.27 -13.28
CA GLN A 394 -6.78 5.25 -13.52
C GLN A 394 -7.14 4.55 -14.83
N SER A 395 -6.17 4.34 -15.73
CA SER A 395 -6.41 3.74 -17.04
C SER A 395 -5.24 2.89 -17.53
N VAL A 396 -5.51 1.99 -18.48
CA VAL A 396 -4.48 1.21 -19.17
C VAL A 396 -3.58 2.10 -20.03
N ALA A 397 -4.10 3.20 -20.59
CA ALA A 397 -3.30 4.14 -21.37
C ALA A 397 -2.14 4.76 -20.55
N GLU A 398 -2.37 5.05 -19.26
CA GLU A 398 -1.34 5.58 -18.37
C GLU A 398 -0.15 4.61 -18.21
N ILE A 399 -0.40 3.30 -18.06
CA ILE A 399 0.69 2.33 -17.94
C ILE A 399 1.44 2.15 -19.26
N LEU A 400 0.74 2.21 -20.40
CA LEU A 400 1.36 2.09 -21.72
C LEU A 400 2.23 3.31 -22.04
N SER A 401 1.82 4.51 -21.62
CA SER A 401 2.63 5.72 -21.78
C SER A 401 4.00 5.65 -21.09
N ILE A 402 4.07 4.93 -19.96
CA ILE A 402 5.33 4.69 -19.23
C ILE A 402 6.21 3.67 -19.96
N MET A 403 5.60 2.68 -20.62
CA MET A 403 6.33 1.69 -21.40
C MET A 403 6.98 2.28 -22.67
N ASP A 404 6.44 3.37 -23.20
CA ASP A 404 6.82 3.96 -24.49
C ASP A 404 7.88 5.10 -24.41
N PHE A 405 8.28 5.54 -23.20
CA PHE A 405 9.28 6.60 -23.00
C PHE A 405 10.54 6.12 -22.22
N PRO A 406 11.56 5.54 -22.89
CA PRO A 406 12.76 5.03 -22.22
C PRO A 406 13.65 6.13 -21.61
N VAL A 407 13.64 7.35 -22.17
CA VAL A 407 14.57 8.44 -21.80
C VAL A 407 14.18 9.12 -20.47
N LEU A 408 12.92 9.04 -20.06
CA LEU A 408 12.45 9.60 -18.78
C LEU A 408 12.93 8.78 -17.57
N MET A 409 13.16 7.48 -17.75
CA MET A 409 13.60 6.53 -16.71
C MET A 409 15.03 6.77 -16.22
N GLU A 410 15.89 7.35 -17.06
CA GLU A 410 17.32 7.49 -16.76
C GLU A 410 17.70 8.84 -16.12
N THR A 411 16.91 9.90 -16.31
CA THR A 411 17.25 11.26 -15.83
C THR A 411 16.28 11.86 -14.80
N LEU A 412 15.05 11.34 -14.65
CA LEU A 412 14.06 11.89 -13.69
C LEU A 412 13.70 10.95 -12.53
N LEU A 413 14.08 9.67 -12.57
CA LEU A 413 13.45 8.64 -11.73
C LEU A 413 14.32 8.00 -10.65
N LYS A 414 15.47 8.60 -10.32
CA LYS A 414 16.24 8.20 -9.13
C LYS A 414 16.28 9.34 -8.13
N PHE A 415 15.76 9.04 -6.94
CA PHE A 415 16.04 9.81 -5.74
C PHE A 415 17.54 10.12 -5.66
N ARG A 416 17.88 11.39 -5.47
CA ARG A 416 19.23 11.83 -5.13
C ARG A 416 19.16 12.88 -4.02
N PRO A 417 20.06 12.83 -3.02
CA PRO A 417 20.22 13.93 -2.07
C PRO A 417 20.59 15.20 -2.84
N LEU A 418 19.91 16.30 -2.56
CA LEU A 418 20.26 17.61 -3.10
C LEU A 418 21.20 18.34 -2.15
N ASP A 419 22.04 19.20 -2.71
CA ASP A 419 22.84 20.20 -2.02
C ASP A 419 22.49 21.58 -2.57
N GLU A 420 23.08 22.65 -2.03
CA GLU A 420 22.77 24.03 -2.44
C GLU A 420 23.00 24.26 -3.94
N LYS A 421 23.95 23.56 -4.57
CA LYS A 421 24.27 23.70 -6.00
C LYS A 421 23.29 22.94 -6.88
N SER A 422 23.07 21.66 -6.59
CA SER A 422 22.17 20.79 -7.35
C SER A 422 20.70 21.17 -7.16
N LEU A 423 20.35 21.85 -6.07
CA LEU A 423 19.02 22.42 -5.86
C LEU A 423 18.71 23.55 -6.85
N VAL A 424 19.70 24.32 -7.31
CA VAL A 424 19.51 25.35 -8.36
C VAL A 424 18.99 24.71 -9.65
N GLU A 425 19.63 23.63 -10.08
CA GLU A 425 19.23 22.90 -11.29
C GLU A 425 17.85 22.26 -11.14
N TYR A 426 17.55 21.70 -9.96
CA TYR A 426 16.23 21.14 -9.66
C TYR A 426 15.13 22.21 -9.69
N ILE A 427 15.35 23.38 -9.07
CA ILE A 427 14.40 24.50 -9.10
C ILE A 427 14.16 24.95 -10.54
N LYS A 428 15.22 25.17 -11.32
CA LYS A 428 15.12 25.58 -12.73
C LYS A 428 14.31 24.59 -13.57
N ALA A 429 14.41 23.29 -13.28
CA ALA A 429 13.68 22.23 -13.96
C ALA A 429 12.23 22.04 -13.45
N THR A 430 11.82 22.74 -12.39
CA THR A 430 10.52 22.58 -11.73
C THR A 430 9.69 23.87 -11.86
N PRO A 431 8.77 23.97 -12.85
CA PRO A 431 8.02 25.20 -13.12
C PRO A 431 7.32 25.79 -11.88
N ALA A 432 6.67 24.95 -11.06
CA ALA A 432 5.97 25.38 -9.84
C ALA A 432 6.85 26.14 -8.82
N LEU A 433 8.17 25.88 -8.83
CA LEU A 433 9.15 26.56 -8.00
C LEU A 433 9.83 27.72 -8.75
N PHE A 434 10.17 27.52 -10.02
CA PHE A 434 10.86 28.53 -10.83
C PHE A 434 10.01 29.78 -11.09
N ASP A 435 8.71 29.60 -11.35
CA ASP A 435 7.76 30.69 -11.53
C ASP A 435 7.69 31.60 -10.30
N ARG A 436 7.83 31.02 -9.09
CA ARG A 436 7.83 31.78 -7.83
C ARG A 436 9.09 32.63 -7.61
N LEU A 437 10.15 32.39 -8.38
CA LEU A 437 11.34 33.24 -8.43
C LEU A 437 11.28 34.24 -9.61
N GLY A 438 10.11 34.43 -10.21
CA GLY A 438 9.94 35.36 -11.34
C GLY A 438 10.61 34.87 -12.63
N ASN A 439 10.79 33.55 -12.79
CA ASN A 439 11.47 32.94 -13.93
C ASN A 439 12.91 33.45 -14.16
N SER A 440 13.59 33.86 -13.07
CA SER A 440 15.01 34.22 -13.07
C SER A 440 15.72 33.61 -11.86
N LEU A 441 17.01 33.30 -12.03
CA LEU A 441 17.92 32.87 -10.95
C LEU A 441 18.84 34.02 -10.51
N ASP A 442 18.67 35.23 -11.05
CA ASP A 442 19.50 36.38 -10.71
C ASP A 442 19.32 36.78 -9.25
N GLY A 443 20.42 36.85 -8.50
CA GLY A 443 20.41 37.15 -7.08
C GLY A 443 19.86 36.02 -6.20
N LEU A 444 19.72 34.79 -6.72
CA LEU A 444 19.29 33.64 -5.96
C LEU A 444 20.31 33.28 -4.87
N THR A 445 19.82 33.07 -3.65
CA THR A 445 20.55 32.53 -2.52
C THR A 445 19.84 31.29 -2.00
N ILE A 446 20.61 30.23 -1.74
CA ILE A 446 20.14 28.98 -1.14
C ILE A 446 20.99 28.72 0.08
N LYS A 447 20.36 28.40 1.22
CA LYS A 447 21.06 28.05 2.45
C LYS A 447 20.40 26.87 3.14
N GLU A 448 21.15 25.82 3.44
CA GLU A 448 20.67 24.76 4.33
C GLU A 448 20.61 25.26 5.78
N VAL A 449 19.47 25.05 6.45
CA VAL A 449 19.17 25.60 7.78
C VAL A 449 18.51 24.59 8.72
N GLY A 450 18.34 23.33 8.33
CA GLY A 450 17.68 22.35 9.17
C GLY A 450 18.48 22.09 10.44
N ASP A 451 17.87 22.38 11.59
CA ASP A 451 18.37 22.06 12.93
C ASP A 451 17.56 20.91 13.58
N GLY A 452 16.57 20.38 12.85
CA GLY A 452 15.75 19.23 13.23
C GLY A 452 16.47 17.87 13.07
N ASN A 453 15.85 16.84 13.63
CA ASN A 453 16.49 15.51 13.76
C ASN A 453 16.51 14.68 12.46
N LEU A 454 15.54 14.88 11.54
CA LEU A 454 15.25 13.91 10.46
C LEU A 454 15.67 14.36 9.06
N ASN A 455 15.45 15.63 8.70
CA ASN A 455 15.42 16.06 7.29
C ASN A 455 16.35 17.25 7.01
N PHE A 456 16.60 17.50 5.72
CA PHE A 456 17.34 18.66 5.24
C PHE A 456 16.37 19.76 4.82
N VAL A 457 16.65 21.00 5.20
CA VAL A 457 15.76 22.14 4.95
C VAL A 457 16.59 23.28 4.35
N TYR A 458 16.18 23.78 3.19
CA TYR A 458 16.86 24.84 2.47
C TYR A 458 15.93 26.06 2.39
N ILE A 459 16.43 27.23 2.79
CA ILE A 459 15.78 28.51 2.48
C ILE A 459 16.26 28.96 1.11
N VAL A 460 15.32 29.30 0.23
CA VAL A 460 15.56 29.78 -1.13
C VAL A 460 15.02 31.20 -1.23
N VAL A 461 15.87 32.16 -1.56
CA VAL A 461 15.51 33.59 -1.66
C VAL A 461 16.07 34.19 -2.95
N ALA A 462 15.20 34.83 -3.71
CA ALA A 462 15.55 35.67 -4.87
C ALA A 462 14.80 37.01 -4.79
N PRO A 463 15.17 38.04 -5.57
CA PRO A 463 14.49 39.35 -5.55
C PRO A 463 12.98 39.29 -5.79
N ALA A 464 12.50 38.30 -6.57
CA ALA A 464 11.09 38.14 -6.91
C ALA A 464 10.28 37.29 -5.93
N GLY A 465 10.93 36.54 -5.02
CA GLY A 465 10.21 35.66 -4.10
C GLY A 465 11.11 34.73 -3.27
N SER A 466 10.50 34.07 -2.29
CA SER A 466 11.15 33.17 -1.34
C SER A 466 10.31 31.92 -1.07
N PHE A 467 10.97 30.78 -0.78
CA PHE A 467 10.31 29.56 -0.32
C PHE A 467 11.29 28.65 0.44
N VAL A 468 10.75 27.60 1.07
CA VAL A 468 11.52 26.56 1.74
C VAL A 468 11.43 25.27 0.92
N ILE A 469 12.55 24.56 0.82
CA ILE A 469 12.63 23.19 0.31
C ILE A 469 12.98 22.28 1.46
N LYS A 470 12.18 21.25 1.69
CA LYS A 470 12.46 20.20 2.67
C LYS A 470 12.61 18.87 1.95
N GLN A 471 13.70 18.15 2.22
CA GLN A 471 13.99 16.85 1.61
C GLN A 471 14.25 15.77 2.67
N ALA A 472 13.56 14.64 2.54
CA ALA A 472 13.78 13.46 3.38
C ALA A 472 14.78 12.50 2.74
N LEU A 473 15.83 12.15 3.48
CA LEU A 473 16.81 11.13 3.08
C LEU A 473 16.43 9.75 3.66
N PRO A 474 16.97 8.62 3.13
CA PRO A 474 16.62 7.27 3.59
C PRO A 474 17.18 6.90 4.99
N TYR A 475 17.51 7.88 5.82
CA TYR A 475 18.04 7.72 7.18
C TYR A 475 17.64 8.92 8.07
N ILE A 476 17.83 8.80 9.38
CA ILE A 476 17.63 9.89 10.35
C ILE A 476 18.86 10.81 10.33
N ARG A 477 18.69 12.09 9.95
CA ARG A 477 19.79 13.06 9.80
C ARG A 477 20.74 13.13 11.00
N CYS A 478 20.23 13.20 12.23
CA CYS A 478 21.08 13.39 13.41
C CYS A 478 21.90 12.15 13.83
N ILE A 479 21.57 10.98 13.29
CA ILE A 479 22.28 9.71 13.56
C ILE A 479 23.14 9.31 12.36
N GLY A 480 22.68 9.60 11.14
CA GLY A 480 23.33 9.22 9.89
C GLY A 480 22.81 7.89 9.33
N GLU A 481 23.51 7.38 8.31
CA GLU A 481 23.08 6.20 7.52
C GLU A 481 22.94 4.91 8.34
N SER A 482 23.53 4.86 9.54
CA SER A 482 23.42 3.72 10.46
C SER A 482 22.01 3.52 11.03
N TRP A 483 21.12 4.51 10.93
CA TRP A 483 19.71 4.39 11.30
C TRP A 483 18.79 4.68 10.10
N PRO A 484 18.48 3.65 9.28
CA PRO A 484 17.60 3.80 8.14
C PRO A 484 16.19 4.26 8.53
N MET A 485 15.64 5.17 7.73
CA MET A 485 14.27 5.68 7.89
C MET A 485 13.71 5.97 6.51
N THR A 486 12.51 5.46 6.21
CA THR A 486 11.92 5.61 4.88
C THR A 486 11.73 7.09 4.51
N LYS A 487 12.14 7.46 3.29
CA LYS A 487 11.92 8.80 2.72
C LYS A 487 10.44 9.10 2.45
N GLU A 488 9.58 8.06 2.45
CA GLU A 488 8.12 8.17 2.27
C GLU A 488 7.44 9.02 3.34
N ARG A 489 8.11 9.30 4.46
CA ARG A 489 7.66 10.30 5.44
C ARG A 489 7.40 11.69 4.84
N ALA A 490 8.12 12.08 3.78
CA ALA A 490 7.84 13.32 3.06
C ALA A 490 6.46 13.32 2.37
N TYR A 491 5.97 12.16 1.93
CA TYR A 491 4.62 12.03 1.38
C TYR A 491 3.57 12.22 2.47
N PHE A 492 3.74 11.59 3.63
CA PHE A 492 2.82 11.77 4.76
C PHE A 492 2.83 13.21 5.29
N GLU A 493 4.01 13.84 5.37
CA GLU A 493 4.15 15.26 5.69
C GLU A 493 3.39 16.13 4.69
N TYR A 494 3.59 15.92 3.38
CA TYR A 494 2.87 16.64 2.32
C TYR A 494 1.36 16.50 2.47
N ARG A 495 0.87 15.27 2.68
CA ARG A 495 -0.57 14.99 2.84
C ARG A 495 -1.13 15.70 4.07
N ALA A 496 -0.42 15.67 5.20
CA ALA A 496 -0.86 16.32 6.42
C ALA A 496 -0.79 17.84 6.35
N LEU A 497 0.27 18.42 5.77
CA LEU A 497 0.36 19.87 5.51
C LEU A 497 -0.80 20.35 4.62
N THR A 498 -1.13 19.60 3.57
CA THR A 498 -2.23 19.93 2.67
C THR A 498 -3.59 19.83 3.37
N GLU A 499 -3.83 18.74 4.11
CA GLU A 499 -5.09 18.51 4.83
C GLU A 499 -5.28 19.52 5.96
N HIS A 500 -4.28 19.65 6.84
CA HIS A 500 -4.33 20.57 7.97
C HIS A 500 -4.34 22.03 7.50
N GLY A 501 -3.60 22.36 6.44
CA GLY A 501 -3.64 23.68 5.81
C GLY A 501 -5.01 23.98 5.20
N GLY A 502 -5.71 22.99 4.65
CA GLY A 502 -7.09 23.14 4.21
C GLY A 502 -8.05 23.49 5.34
N LEU A 503 -7.84 22.92 6.53
CA LEU A 503 -8.67 23.09 7.73
C LEU A 503 -8.28 24.32 8.58
N SER A 504 -7.02 24.74 8.53
CA SER A 504 -6.46 25.81 9.36
C SER A 504 -5.43 26.64 8.57
N ARG A 505 -5.89 27.28 7.49
CA ARG A 505 -5.06 28.05 6.55
C ARG A 505 -4.17 29.11 7.20
N GLY A 506 -4.61 29.69 8.32
CA GLY A 506 -3.86 30.71 9.05
C GLY A 506 -2.67 30.17 9.85
N HIS A 507 -2.57 28.85 10.03
CA HIS A 507 -1.66 28.22 10.99
C HIS A 507 -0.81 27.09 10.40
N VAL A 508 -0.78 26.91 9.07
CA VAL A 508 0.06 25.93 8.38
C VAL A 508 0.68 26.59 7.15
N PRO A 509 1.99 26.43 6.88
CA PRO A 509 2.60 26.98 5.67
C PRO A 509 2.00 26.35 4.42
N GLU A 510 1.70 27.19 3.42
CA GLU A 510 1.18 26.73 2.13
C GLU A 510 2.20 25.85 1.41
N VAL A 511 1.77 24.71 0.89
CA VAL A 511 2.59 23.83 0.05
C VAL A 511 2.51 24.30 -1.40
N TYR A 512 3.66 24.50 -2.03
CA TYR A 512 3.79 24.94 -3.42
C TYR A 512 4.08 23.79 -4.38
N HIS A 513 4.84 22.79 -3.93
CA HIS A 513 5.29 21.68 -4.77
C HIS A 513 5.52 20.43 -3.92
N PHE A 514 5.25 19.26 -4.48
CA PHE A 514 5.65 17.99 -3.91
C PHE A 514 6.19 17.06 -5.01
N ASP A 515 7.42 16.59 -4.82
CA ASP A 515 8.03 15.56 -5.64
C ASP A 515 8.23 14.30 -4.80
N HIS A 516 7.40 13.30 -5.10
CA HIS A 516 7.39 12.03 -4.41
C HIS A 516 8.68 11.21 -4.65
N THR A 517 9.27 11.31 -5.84
CA THR A 517 10.50 10.58 -6.19
C THR A 517 11.67 11.15 -5.39
N MET A 518 11.79 12.47 -5.36
CA MET A 518 12.83 13.20 -4.64
C MET A 518 12.59 13.29 -3.13
N ALA A 519 11.42 12.83 -2.66
CA ALA A 519 10.95 12.99 -1.28
C ALA A 519 11.10 14.43 -0.79
N LEU A 520 10.62 15.37 -1.63
CA LEU A 520 10.90 16.79 -1.53
C LEU A 520 9.60 17.60 -1.53
N ILE A 521 9.49 18.50 -0.56
CA ILE A 521 8.36 19.44 -0.42
C ILE A 521 8.89 20.86 -0.60
N GLY A 522 8.29 21.61 -1.53
CA GLY A 522 8.44 23.07 -1.61
C GLY A 522 7.27 23.75 -0.92
N MET A 523 7.52 24.63 0.03
CA MET A 523 6.48 25.27 0.85
C MET A 523 6.82 26.73 1.18
N ARG A 524 5.85 27.49 1.69
CA ARG A 524 6.01 28.88 2.11
C ARG A 524 7.18 29.04 3.06
N TYR A 525 8.07 30.01 2.77
CA TYR A 525 9.06 30.45 3.73
C TYR A 525 8.39 31.31 4.81
N LEU A 526 8.52 30.86 6.07
CA LEU A 526 8.11 31.65 7.23
C LEU A 526 9.23 32.66 7.55
N GLU A 527 9.12 33.83 6.91
CA GLU A 527 10.14 34.86 6.94
C GLU A 527 10.42 35.41 8.36
N PRO A 528 11.62 35.96 8.61
CA PRO A 528 11.92 36.68 9.85
C PRO A 528 10.84 37.74 10.13
N PRO A 529 10.40 37.90 11.39
CA PRO A 529 11.05 37.40 12.61
C PRO A 529 10.53 36.04 13.11
N HIS A 530 9.93 35.18 12.28
CA HIS A 530 9.50 33.85 12.75
C HIS A 530 10.67 33.05 13.32
N ILE A 531 10.50 32.56 14.55
CA ILE A 531 11.42 31.63 15.20
C ILE A 531 10.67 30.40 15.70
N ILE A 532 11.38 29.30 15.90
CA ILE A 532 10.83 28.11 16.57
C ILE A 532 10.38 28.50 17.99
N LEU A 533 9.14 28.18 18.37
CA LEU A 533 8.53 28.54 19.65
C LEU A 533 9.38 28.11 20.84
N ARG A 534 10.00 26.93 20.77
CA ARG A 534 10.96 26.46 21.79
C ARG A 534 12.06 27.48 22.09
N LYS A 535 12.63 28.12 21.06
CA LYS A 535 13.67 29.15 21.23
C LYS A 535 13.09 30.41 21.89
N GLY A 536 11.86 30.79 21.55
CA GLY A 536 11.13 31.87 22.22
C GLY A 536 10.88 31.60 23.70
N LEU A 537 10.51 30.36 24.04
CA LEU A 537 10.29 29.89 25.42
C LEU A 537 11.58 29.92 26.24
N ILE A 538 12.71 29.52 25.65
CA ILE A 538 14.03 29.64 26.28
C ILE A 538 14.41 31.12 26.46
N ALA A 539 14.17 31.95 25.46
CA ALA A 539 14.47 33.38 25.50
C ALA A 539 13.56 34.20 26.45
N GLY A 540 12.45 33.63 26.93
CA GLY A 540 11.54 34.35 27.83
C GLY A 540 10.60 35.30 27.11
N ILE A 541 10.26 35.01 25.85
CA ILE A 541 9.39 35.85 25.01
C ILE A 541 7.94 35.42 25.18
N GLU A 542 7.06 36.37 25.51
CA GLU A 542 5.61 36.15 25.56
C GLU A 542 5.00 36.26 24.15
N TYR A 543 4.11 35.33 23.82
CA TYR A 543 3.37 35.30 22.56
C TYR A 543 1.87 35.45 22.82
N PRO A 544 1.30 36.67 22.77
CA PRO A 544 -0.06 36.93 23.24
C PRO A 544 -1.15 36.13 22.53
N LEU A 545 -0.94 35.76 21.27
CA LEU A 545 -1.91 35.02 20.47
C LEU A 545 -1.66 33.50 20.44
N LEU A 546 -0.64 33.01 21.16
CA LEU A 546 -0.24 31.60 21.07
C LEU A 546 -1.39 30.65 21.44
N ALA A 547 -2.02 30.87 22.59
CA ALA A 547 -3.12 30.02 23.06
C ALA A 547 -4.33 30.09 22.12
N GLU A 548 -4.63 31.28 21.57
CA GLU A 548 -5.72 31.48 20.63
C GLU A 548 -5.48 30.73 19.32
N HIS A 549 -4.31 30.89 18.71
CA HIS A 549 -3.97 30.28 17.43
C HIS A 549 -3.81 28.75 17.52
N ILE A 550 -3.08 28.25 18.52
CA ILE A 550 -2.82 26.81 18.61
C ILE A 550 -4.09 26.03 19.00
N SER A 551 -4.96 26.62 19.82
CA SER A 551 -6.27 26.01 20.13
C SER A 551 -7.18 25.95 18.91
N ASP A 552 -7.15 26.98 18.05
CA ASP A 552 -7.90 26.98 16.79
C ASP A 552 -7.37 25.91 15.82
N TYR A 553 -6.05 25.84 15.64
CA TYR A 553 -5.40 24.79 14.86
C TYR A 553 -5.81 23.39 15.33
N MET A 554 -5.63 23.08 16.62
CA MET A 554 -5.95 21.76 17.16
C MET A 554 -7.45 21.44 17.08
N ALA A 555 -8.32 22.41 17.34
CA ALA A 555 -9.77 22.19 17.27
C ALA A 555 -10.20 21.84 15.84
N ASN A 556 -9.78 22.63 14.84
CA ASN A 556 -10.16 22.40 13.45
C ASN A 556 -9.58 21.11 12.88
N THR A 557 -8.28 20.85 13.06
CA THR A 557 -7.62 19.67 12.48
C THR A 557 -8.14 18.38 13.09
N LEU A 558 -8.26 18.31 14.43
CA LEU A 558 -8.71 17.10 15.10
C LEU A 558 -10.21 16.86 14.89
N TYR A 559 -11.05 17.88 14.97
CA TYR A 559 -12.51 17.70 14.79
C TYR A 559 -12.85 17.22 13.37
N HIS A 560 -12.40 17.95 12.34
CA HIS A 560 -12.79 17.69 10.95
C HIS A 560 -12.15 16.45 10.34
N THR A 561 -11.12 15.88 10.98
CA THR A 561 -10.53 14.60 10.56
C THR A 561 -11.03 13.39 11.36
N SER A 562 -11.92 13.61 12.34
CA SER A 562 -12.49 12.55 13.17
C SER A 562 -13.83 12.03 12.67
N LEU A 563 -14.28 10.91 13.23
CA LEU A 563 -15.63 10.37 13.02
C LEU A 563 -16.76 11.26 13.59
N LEU A 564 -16.43 12.32 14.33
CA LEU A 564 -17.41 13.36 14.71
C LEU A 564 -17.84 14.19 13.50
N SER A 565 -17.00 14.29 12.46
CA SER A 565 -17.24 15.08 11.26
C SER A 565 -17.26 14.24 9.97
N ARG A 566 -16.68 13.02 9.99
CA ARG A 566 -16.55 12.14 8.82
C ARG A 566 -17.36 10.85 8.98
N SER A 567 -17.73 10.26 7.85
CA SER A 567 -18.28 8.90 7.82
C SER A 567 -17.16 7.85 7.86
N THR A 568 -17.50 6.67 8.39
CA THR A 568 -16.64 5.48 8.47
C THR A 568 -16.09 5.01 7.12
N LYS A 569 -16.76 5.37 6.01
CA LYS A 569 -16.31 5.09 4.63
C LYS A 569 -15.11 5.94 4.20
N GLN A 570 -14.84 7.06 4.88
CA GLN A 570 -13.80 8.03 4.53
C GLN A 570 -12.53 7.90 5.40
N THR A 571 -12.56 7.09 6.46
CA THR A 571 -11.41 6.86 7.35
C THR A 571 -10.67 5.58 6.96
N LYS A 572 -9.41 5.70 6.51
CA LYS A 572 -8.52 4.56 6.28
C LYS A 572 -7.53 4.45 7.46
N PRO A 573 -7.32 3.26 8.05
CA PRO A 573 -6.25 3.05 9.01
C PRO A 573 -4.90 3.30 8.32
N ALA A 574 -3.98 3.98 9.01
CA ALA A 574 -2.60 4.15 8.57
C ALA A 574 -1.68 3.40 9.54
N ASP A 575 -0.71 2.65 9.01
CA ASP A 575 0.31 1.95 9.79
C ASP A 575 1.32 2.96 10.37
N PHE A 576 1.70 2.80 11.64
CA PHE A 576 2.59 3.76 12.33
C PHE A 576 3.77 3.13 13.11
N CYS A 577 4.81 3.95 13.28
CA CYS A 577 6.15 3.72 13.82
C CYS A 577 6.29 4.16 15.29
N GLY A 578 6.45 3.27 16.29
CA GLY A 578 6.43 3.71 17.69
C GLY A 578 7.26 2.92 18.72
N ASN A 579 8.59 2.96 18.63
CA ASN A 579 9.47 2.38 19.67
C ASN A 579 10.02 3.41 20.70
N VAL A 580 10.28 4.66 20.30
CA VAL A 580 11.07 5.61 21.12
C VAL A 580 10.29 6.39 22.20
N VAL A 581 8.96 6.49 22.08
CA VAL A 581 8.12 7.18 23.10
C VAL A 581 7.63 6.21 24.16
N PHE A 582 7.17 5.03 23.73
CA PHE A 582 6.38 4.12 24.57
C PHE A 582 7.15 2.89 25.04
N SER A 583 8.46 2.79 24.81
CA SER A 583 9.21 1.58 25.16
C SER A 583 10.57 1.88 25.74
N ASP A 584 11.43 2.61 25.04
CA ASP A 584 12.82 2.78 25.48
C ASP A 584 12.99 3.40 26.89
N PRO A 585 12.26 4.46 27.30
CA PRO A 585 12.37 5.01 28.66
C PRO A 585 12.08 4.02 29.79
N TYR A 586 11.37 2.93 29.51
CA TYR A 586 10.84 1.98 30.49
C TYR A 586 11.61 0.66 30.56
N LYS A 587 12.76 0.59 29.87
CA LYS A 587 13.70 -0.54 29.89
C LYS A 587 15.14 -0.02 29.86
N VAL A 588 16.10 -0.93 30.02
CA VAL A 588 17.49 -0.63 29.64
C VAL A 588 17.57 -0.58 28.12
N SER A 589 18.12 0.50 27.57
CA SER A 589 18.31 0.73 26.15
C SER A 589 19.63 1.46 25.93
N GLU A 590 20.40 1.04 24.92
CA GLU A 590 21.66 1.71 24.54
C GLU A 590 21.44 3.14 24.00
N TYR A 591 20.23 3.44 23.55
CA TYR A 591 19.87 4.75 23.01
C TYR A 591 19.43 5.76 24.09
N ASN A 592 19.12 5.30 25.29
CA ASN A 592 18.72 6.20 26.37
C ASN A 592 19.93 6.98 26.89
N ARG A 593 19.73 8.26 27.15
CA ARG A 593 20.70 9.11 27.85
C ARG A 593 19.98 10.06 28.78
N TRP A 594 20.70 10.55 29.79
CA TRP A 594 20.23 11.53 30.77
C TRP A 594 21.42 12.30 31.34
N THR A 595 21.17 13.33 32.14
CA THR A 595 22.24 14.08 32.85
C THR A 595 22.85 13.21 33.96
N SER A 596 23.82 12.37 33.59
CA SER A 596 24.53 11.45 34.47
C SER A 596 25.72 12.15 35.18
N PRO A 597 26.06 11.78 36.42
CA PRO A 597 25.43 10.76 37.28
C PRO A 597 24.16 11.24 37.99
N TYR A 598 23.81 12.52 37.84
CA TYR A 598 22.79 13.17 38.66
C TYR A 598 21.42 12.52 38.57
N LEU A 599 21.02 11.99 37.41
CA LEU A 599 19.70 11.36 37.16
C LEU A 599 19.74 9.83 37.04
N ASP A 600 20.82 9.16 37.45
CA ASP A 600 20.95 7.71 37.32
C ASP A 600 19.84 6.95 38.08
N ASP A 601 19.60 7.37 39.33
CA ASP A 601 18.54 6.82 40.19
C ASP A 601 17.14 7.17 39.66
N ASP A 602 16.96 8.37 39.11
CA ASP A 602 15.71 8.82 38.53
C ASP A 602 15.33 7.96 37.28
N ALA A 603 16.31 7.72 36.40
CA ALA A 603 16.15 6.85 35.24
C ALA A 603 15.92 5.38 35.65
N ALA A 604 16.51 4.93 36.77
CA ALA A 604 16.24 3.61 37.37
C ALA A 604 14.79 3.51 37.86
N ALA A 605 14.34 4.51 38.61
CA ALA A 605 12.98 4.56 39.10
C ALA A 605 11.93 4.50 37.98
N VAL A 606 12.16 5.18 36.84
CA VAL A 606 11.24 5.12 35.67
C VAL A 606 11.09 3.71 35.13
N ARG A 607 12.20 2.98 34.91
CA ARG A 607 12.18 1.62 34.36
C ARG A 607 11.83 0.55 35.40
N GLU A 608 11.72 0.88 36.68
CA GLU A 608 11.33 -0.03 37.75
C GLU A 608 9.90 0.21 38.26
N ASP A 609 9.26 1.33 37.91
CA ASP A 609 7.89 1.66 38.30
C ASP A 609 6.85 0.87 37.49
N ASN A 610 6.27 -0.16 38.11
CA ASN A 610 5.26 -1.02 37.49
C ASN A 610 3.96 -0.28 37.12
N ILE A 611 3.56 0.72 37.90
CA ILE A 611 2.34 1.49 37.61
C ILE A 611 2.60 2.38 36.40
N LEU A 612 3.78 2.99 36.31
CA LEU A 612 4.18 3.79 35.16
C LEU A 612 4.23 2.95 33.87
N LYS A 613 4.74 1.71 33.95
CA LYS A 613 4.74 0.73 32.84
C LYS A 613 3.34 0.32 32.40
N LEU A 614 2.43 0.11 33.34
CA LEU A 614 1.03 -0.20 33.02
C LEU A 614 0.38 0.95 32.25
N GLU A 615 0.50 2.17 32.77
CA GLU A 615 -0.13 3.35 32.15
C GLU A 615 0.44 3.66 30.77
N VAL A 616 1.76 3.53 30.57
CA VAL A 616 2.34 3.74 29.22
C VAL A 616 1.99 2.61 28.26
N ALA A 617 1.78 1.38 28.74
CA ALA A 617 1.33 0.28 27.89
C ALA A 617 -0.11 0.51 27.38
N GLU A 618 -1.02 1.01 28.22
CA GLU A 618 -2.37 1.41 27.79
C GLU A 618 -2.32 2.52 26.73
N LEU A 619 -1.49 3.54 26.95
CA LEU A 619 -1.31 4.63 25.99
C LEU A 619 -0.66 4.13 24.69
N LYS A 620 0.28 3.18 24.77
CA LYS A 620 0.89 2.54 23.59
C LYS A 620 -0.14 1.77 22.78
N SER A 621 -0.98 0.98 23.43
CA SER A 621 -2.08 0.25 22.78
C SER A 621 -3.04 1.21 22.10
N LYS A 622 -3.51 2.26 22.80
CA LYS A 622 -4.34 3.32 22.20
C LYS A 622 -3.65 3.98 21.00
N PHE A 623 -2.35 4.23 21.09
CA PHE A 623 -1.58 4.84 20.02
C PHE A 623 -1.48 3.94 18.78
N CYS A 624 -1.32 2.63 18.97
CA CYS A 624 -1.26 1.65 17.88
C CYS A 624 -2.63 1.30 17.28
N GLU A 625 -3.71 1.38 18.07
CA GLU A 625 -4.99 0.77 17.70
C GLU A 625 -6.09 1.81 17.42
N ARG A 626 -6.02 3.01 18.03
CA ARG A 626 -7.13 3.98 18.01
C ARG A 626 -6.96 5.03 16.91
N ALA A 627 -7.55 4.77 15.76
CA ALA A 627 -7.68 5.72 14.65
C ALA A 627 -8.75 6.81 14.93
N GLN A 628 -8.43 7.80 15.78
CA GLN A 628 -9.40 8.80 16.26
C GLN A 628 -9.51 10.05 15.36
N ALA A 629 -8.37 10.57 14.89
CA ALA A 629 -8.27 11.72 14.00
C ALA A 629 -6.94 11.65 13.23
N LEU A 630 -6.80 12.42 12.14
CA LEU A 630 -5.49 12.64 11.52
C LEU A 630 -4.69 13.56 12.46
N ILE A 631 -3.80 12.97 13.25
CA ILE A 631 -2.93 13.70 14.16
C ILE A 631 -1.67 14.13 13.42
N HIS A 632 -1.06 15.24 13.82
CA HIS A 632 0.26 15.69 13.38
C HIS A 632 1.36 14.71 13.78
N GLY A 633 1.25 14.07 14.94
CA GLY A 633 2.16 13.00 15.37
C GLY A 633 3.49 13.46 16.00
N ASP A 634 3.83 14.75 15.95
CA ASP A 634 4.94 15.30 16.75
C ASP A 634 4.77 16.80 17.04
N LEU A 635 3.56 17.18 17.48
CA LEU A 635 3.17 18.56 17.78
C LEU A 635 3.81 19.10 19.07
N HIS A 636 5.14 19.15 19.14
CA HIS A 636 5.86 19.78 20.25
C HIS A 636 6.22 21.25 19.93
N THR A 637 6.73 22.01 20.91
CA THR A 637 7.11 23.43 20.72
C THR A 637 8.26 23.66 19.72
N GLY A 638 8.94 22.60 19.29
CA GLY A 638 9.88 22.62 18.17
C GLY A 638 9.22 22.56 16.78
N SER A 639 7.93 22.23 16.71
CA SER A 639 7.15 22.06 15.47
C SER A 639 6.18 23.23 15.26
N VAL A 640 6.44 24.35 15.95
CA VAL A 640 5.64 25.57 15.90
C VAL A 640 6.61 26.73 15.72
N MET A 641 6.39 27.55 14.70
CA MET A 641 7.09 28.81 14.47
C MET A 641 6.19 29.98 14.82
N VAL A 642 6.75 31.02 15.44
CA VAL A 642 5.99 32.13 16.04
C VAL A 642 6.64 33.49 15.80
N THR A 643 5.76 34.48 15.71
CA THR A 643 6.00 35.92 15.97
C THR A 643 4.96 36.38 16.99
N PRO A 644 4.98 37.62 17.50
CA PRO A 644 3.92 38.08 18.40
C PRO A 644 2.51 37.99 17.77
N GLU A 645 2.40 38.11 16.44
CA GLU A 645 1.13 38.13 15.71
C GLU A 645 0.82 36.87 14.87
N SER A 646 1.76 35.92 14.71
CA SER A 646 1.58 34.73 13.86
C SER A 646 2.06 33.46 14.55
N THR A 647 1.31 32.38 14.38
CA THR A 647 1.63 31.02 14.86
C THR A 647 1.44 30.04 13.72
N GLN A 648 2.48 29.29 13.37
CA GLN A 648 2.51 28.36 12.24
C GLN A 648 3.00 27.00 12.71
N VAL A 649 2.24 25.95 12.43
CA VAL A 649 2.57 24.56 12.71
C VAL A 649 3.26 23.96 11.50
N ILE A 650 4.39 23.31 11.72
CA ILE A 650 5.26 22.74 10.69
C ILE A 650 5.60 21.29 11.04
N ASP A 651 6.15 20.54 10.09
CA ASP A 651 6.72 19.21 10.33
C ASP A 651 5.74 18.07 10.74
N PRO A 652 4.56 17.93 10.11
CA PRO A 652 3.65 16.79 10.39
C PRO A 652 4.11 15.49 9.69
N GLU A 653 5.41 15.19 9.67
CA GLU A 653 5.95 14.00 8.99
C GLU A 653 5.62 12.67 9.69
N PHE A 654 5.21 12.75 10.96
CA PHE A 654 4.70 11.62 11.74
C PHE A 654 3.18 11.52 11.70
N ALA A 655 2.50 12.21 10.78
CA ALA A 655 1.06 12.23 10.76
C ALA A 655 0.46 10.88 10.38
N PHE A 656 -0.53 10.45 11.15
CA PHE A 656 -1.32 9.24 10.90
C PHE A 656 -2.68 9.35 11.60
N TYR A 657 -3.57 8.39 11.35
CA TYR A 657 -4.82 8.31 12.11
C TYR A 657 -4.58 7.71 13.49
N GLY A 658 -4.52 8.56 14.51
CA GLY A 658 -4.16 8.20 15.88
C GLY A 658 -5.02 8.91 16.93
N PRO A 659 -4.72 8.72 18.23
CA PRO A 659 -5.48 9.32 19.32
C PRO A 659 -5.21 10.83 19.43
N MET A 660 -6.28 11.64 19.45
CA MET A 660 -6.22 13.10 19.49
C MET A 660 -5.37 13.65 20.65
N GLY A 661 -5.46 12.99 21.81
CA GLY A 661 -4.70 13.37 23.00
C GLY A 661 -3.18 13.33 22.80
N PHE A 662 -2.67 12.65 21.77
CA PHE A 662 -1.24 12.60 21.48
C PHE A 662 -0.69 13.95 21.01
N ASP A 663 -1.40 14.66 20.14
CA ASP A 663 -1.01 15.99 19.66
C ASP A 663 -1.17 17.05 20.76
N ILE A 664 -2.34 17.08 21.39
CA ILE A 664 -2.63 18.05 22.46
C ILE A 664 -1.65 17.85 23.63
N GLY A 665 -1.40 16.58 23.97
CA GLY A 665 -0.44 16.19 24.99
C GLY A 665 1.00 16.55 24.62
N ALA A 666 1.41 16.34 23.38
CA ALA A 666 2.74 16.74 22.91
C ALA A 666 2.97 18.25 23.09
N PHE A 667 1.97 19.08 22.76
CA PHE A 667 2.09 20.53 22.88
C PHE A 667 2.09 20.97 24.35
N ILE A 668 1.06 20.60 25.12
CA ILE A 668 0.94 20.96 26.54
C ILE A 668 2.12 20.41 27.36
N GLY A 669 2.51 19.16 27.13
CA GLY A 669 3.65 18.55 27.80
C GLY A 669 4.96 19.32 27.57
N ASN A 670 5.18 19.85 26.37
CA ASN A 670 6.36 20.67 26.09
C ASN A 670 6.29 22.07 26.70
N LEU A 671 5.11 22.66 26.87
CA LEU A 671 4.97 23.89 27.69
C LEU A 671 5.28 23.62 29.15
N ILE A 672 4.92 22.45 29.69
CA ILE A 672 5.27 22.04 31.05
C ILE A 672 6.79 21.83 31.17
N LEU A 673 7.45 21.20 30.19
CA LEU A 673 8.92 21.12 30.17
C LEU A 673 9.56 22.51 30.18
N ALA A 674 9.05 23.43 29.35
CA ALA A 674 9.53 24.80 29.29
C ALA A 674 9.36 25.53 30.64
N PHE A 675 8.27 25.30 31.36
CA PHE A 675 8.05 25.84 32.71
C PHE A 675 9.14 25.38 33.70
N TYR A 676 9.42 24.07 33.76
CA TYR A 676 10.43 23.53 34.67
C TYR A 676 11.86 23.91 34.27
N ALA A 677 12.12 24.17 32.98
CA ALA A 677 13.42 24.64 32.51
C ALA A 677 13.73 26.10 32.89
N GLN A 678 12.71 26.93 33.18
CA GLN A 678 12.89 28.37 33.41
C GLN A 678 13.86 28.70 34.55
N ASP A 679 13.87 27.92 35.64
CA ASP A 679 14.79 28.17 36.76
C ASP A 679 16.25 27.95 36.34
N GLY A 680 16.46 27.07 35.36
CA GLY A 680 17.74 26.84 34.70
C GLY A 680 18.24 28.06 33.91
N HIS A 681 17.31 28.81 33.32
CA HIS A 681 17.56 30.01 32.51
C HIS A 681 17.48 31.33 33.26
N ALA A 682 17.13 31.29 34.55
CA ALA A 682 17.15 32.47 35.42
C ALA A 682 18.58 32.95 35.68
N ASP A 683 18.76 34.28 35.61
CA ASP A 683 20.00 35.00 35.89
C ASP A 683 19.72 36.25 36.76
N GLU A 684 20.74 37.07 37.01
CA GLU A 684 20.59 38.29 37.83
C GLU A 684 19.68 39.35 37.19
N ALA A 685 19.50 39.33 35.86
CA ALA A 685 18.69 40.30 35.13
C ALA A 685 17.21 39.87 35.03
N ASN A 686 16.93 38.57 34.95
CA ASN A 686 15.58 38.03 34.86
C ASN A 686 15.44 36.71 35.62
N ASP A 687 14.69 36.72 36.72
CA ASP A 687 14.43 35.55 37.57
C ASP A 687 13.40 34.56 37.01
N ARG A 688 12.82 34.88 35.83
CA ARG A 688 11.82 34.12 35.09
C ARG A 688 10.50 33.88 35.82
N LYS A 689 10.24 34.42 37.00
CA LYS A 689 9.00 34.14 37.75
C LYS A 689 7.74 34.59 37.03
N THR A 690 7.71 35.84 36.56
CA THR A 690 6.58 36.35 35.76
C THR A 690 6.39 35.58 34.47
N TYR A 691 7.49 35.15 33.84
CA TYR A 691 7.43 34.35 32.62
C TYR A 691 6.86 32.94 32.87
N LYS A 692 7.19 32.32 34.01
CA LYS A 692 6.59 31.05 34.44
C LYS A 692 5.08 31.19 34.65
N GLU A 693 4.62 32.29 35.24
CA GLU A 693 3.18 32.59 35.36
C GLU A 693 2.52 32.72 33.97
N TRP A 694 3.19 33.36 33.00
CA TRP A 694 2.71 33.40 31.63
C TRP A 694 2.61 32.00 31.01
N ILE A 695 3.61 31.13 31.16
CA ILE A 695 3.55 29.75 30.65
C ILE A 695 2.36 28.99 31.26
N LEU A 696 2.12 29.14 32.56
CA LEU A 696 0.97 28.51 33.23
C LEU A 696 -0.37 29.03 32.69
N ARG A 697 -0.49 30.34 32.45
CA ARG A 697 -1.66 30.92 31.78
C ARG A 697 -1.82 30.34 30.37
N ALA A 698 -0.75 30.29 29.58
CA ALA A 698 -0.78 29.75 28.22
C ALA A 698 -1.24 28.28 28.20
N ILE A 699 -0.81 27.44 29.16
CA ILE A 699 -1.30 26.05 29.32
C ILE A 699 -2.81 26.03 29.61
N GLY A 700 -3.26 26.82 30.59
CA GLY A 700 -4.67 26.88 30.98
C GLY A 700 -5.58 27.40 29.88
N GLU A 701 -5.17 28.47 29.20
CA GLU A 701 -5.89 29.10 28.09
C GLU A 701 -5.94 28.19 26.88
N THR A 702 -4.83 27.53 26.51
CA THR A 702 -4.79 26.61 25.35
C THR A 702 -5.82 25.50 25.49
N TRP A 703 -5.87 24.81 26.63
CA TRP A 703 -6.85 23.75 26.86
C TRP A 703 -8.28 24.29 26.89
N SER A 704 -8.50 25.40 27.61
CA SER A 704 -9.84 25.97 27.78
C SER A 704 -10.44 26.47 26.45
N LEU A 705 -9.61 27.12 25.62
CA LEU A 705 -10.00 27.58 24.29
C LEU A 705 -10.19 26.40 23.34
N PHE A 706 -9.31 25.39 23.37
CA PHE A 706 -9.47 24.16 22.59
C PHE A 706 -10.80 23.47 22.92
N HIS A 707 -11.08 23.26 24.22
CA HIS A 707 -12.32 22.65 24.67
C HIS A 707 -13.54 23.42 24.15
N LYS A 708 -13.55 24.75 24.32
CA LYS A 708 -14.63 25.61 23.85
C LYS A 708 -14.81 25.55 22.34
N LYS A 709 -13.73 25.66 21.56
CA LYS A 709 -13.76 25.64 20.09
C LYS A 709 -14.16 24.28 19.53
N PHE A 710 -13.65 23.19 20.10
CA PHE A 710 -13.98 21.84 19.69
C PHE A 710 -15.46 21.50 19.93
N ILE A 711 -16.02 21.88 21.09
CA ILE A 711 -17.46 21.75 21.35
C ILE A 711 -18.27 22.65 20.42
N ALA A 712 -17.84 23.89 20.17
CA ALA A 712 -18.52 24.77 19.24
C ALA A 712 -18.56 24.22 17.80
N LEU A 713 -17.47 23.57 17.34
CA LEU A 713 -17.45 22.85 16.06
C LEU A 713 -18.43 21.67 16.08
N TRP A 714 -18.46 20.90 17.17
CA TRP A 714 -19.40 19.80 17.34
C TRP A 714 -20.85 20.28 17.28
N ASP A 715 -21.20 21.34 18.02
CA ASP A 715 -22.55 21.89 18.02
C ASP A 715 -22.96 22.48 16.67
N LYS A 716 -22.00 23.10 15.96
CA LYS A 716 -22.22 23.68 14.63
C LYS A 716 -22.50 22.60 13.58
N HIS A 717 -21.81 21.47 13.65
CA HIS A 717 -21.86 20.38 12.66
C HIS A 717 -22.62 19.15 13.16
N LYS A 718 -23.46 19.33 14.20
CA LYS A 718 -24.19 18.24 14.85
C LYS A 718 -25.15 17.48 13.94
N ASP A 719 -25.56 18.08 12.82
CA ASP A 719 -26.51 17.52 11.84
C ASP A 719 -25.80 17.09 10.52
N ASP A 720 -24.47 17.13 10.50
CA ASP A 720 -23.65 16.79 9.32
C ASP A 720 -23.34 15.27 9.27
N ALA A 721 -22.55 14.85 8.26
CA ALA A 721 -22.27 13.45 7.91
C ALA A 721 -21.34 12.67 8.89
N GLY A 722 -21.26 13.06 10.16
CA GLY A 722 -20.47 12.37 11.18
C GLY A 722 -21.18 11.13 11.72
N ASP A 723 -20.55 9.96 11.63
CA ASP A 723 -21.18 8.68 12.02
C ASP A 723 -21.10 8.40 13.53
N ALA A 724 -20.23 9.09 14.28
CA ALA A 724 -19.96 8.76 15.68
C ALA A 724 -21.13 9.06 16.62
N TYR A 725 -21.87 10.16 16.38
CA TYR A 725 -22.96 10.62 17.23
C TYR A 725 -24.15 11.09 16.39
N LEU A 726 -24.91 10.12 15.85
CA LEU A 726 -26.03 10.36 14.94
C LEU A 726 -27.14 11.26 15.55
N PRO A 727 -27.61 12.31 14.84
CA PRO A 727 -28.60 13.25 15.35
C PRO A 727 -29.89 12.59 15.84
N GLU A 728 -30.31 11.51 15.20
CA GLU A 728 -31.55 10.78 15.52
C GLU A 728 -31.48 10.09 16.90
N ILE A 729 -30.28 9.68 17.31
CA ILE A 729 -30.00 9.05 18.60
C ILE A 729 -29.72 10.11 19.66
N TYR A 730 -28.83 11.06 19.35
CA TYR A 730 -28.42 12.14 20.25
C TYR A 730 -29.28 13.40 20.01
N ASN A 731 -30.60 13.20 20.04
CA ASN A 731 -31.59 14.12 19.50
C ASN A 731 -31.99 15.29 20.41
N ASN A 732 -31.66 15.26 21.70
CA ASN A 732 -31.98 16.33 22.65
C ASN A 732 -30.72 17.00 23.25
N PRO A 733 -30.83 18.28 23.67
CA PRO A 733 -29.68 19.04 24.17
C PRO A 733 -29.02 18.45 25.42
N GLU A 734 -29.81 17.90 26.34
CA GLU A 734 -29.32 17.34 27.62
C GLU A 734 -28.43 16.12 27.38
N LEU A 735 -28.88 15.19 26.54
CA LEU A 735 -28.11 14.01 26.16
C LEU A 735 -26.84 14.38 25.38
N ARG A 736 -26.92 15.35 24.46
CA ARG A 736 -25.73 15.86 23.73
C ARG A 736 -24.69 16.43 24.67
N GLN A 737 -25.11 17.27 25.60
CA GLN A 737 -24.22 17.86 26.60
C GLN A 737 -23.56 16.78 27.47
N LEU A 738 -24.31 15.73 27.85
CA LEU A 738 -23.77 14.62 28.64
C LEU A 738 -22.67 13.85 27.88
N VAL A 739 -22.90 13.52 26.60
CA VAL A 739 -21.91 12.76 25.81
C VAL A 739 -20.69 13.61 25.44
N GLN A 740 -20.89 14.90 25.13
CA GLN A 740 -19.81 15.86 24.92
C GLN A 740 -18.94 16.00 26.18
N SER A 741 -19.56 16.13 27.35
CA SER A 741 -18.85 16.24 28.63
C SER A 741 -18.03 14.98 28.94
N ALA A 742 -18.60 13.80 28.68
CA ALA A 742 -17.89 12.53 28.84
C ALA A 742 -16.71 12.41 27.86
N TYR A 743 -16.93 12.72 26.59
CA TYR A 743 -15.90 12.70 25.54
C TYR A 743 -14.73 13.63 25.88
N MET A 744 -15.03 14.87 26.28
CA MET A 744 -14.00 15.86 26.57
C MET A 744 -13.21 15.52 27.84
N ARG A 745 -13.84 14.89 28.84
CA ARG A 745 -13.13 14.39 30.02
C ARG A 745 -12.16 13.27 29.66
N ASP A 746 -12.59 12.32 28.82
CA ASP A 746 -11.71 11.22 28.38
C ASP A 746 -10.56 11.75 27.51
N LEU A 747 -10.85 12.69 26.60
CA LEU A 747 -9.83 13.38 25.79
C LEU A 747 -8.85 14.18 26.64
N PHE A 748 -9.33 14.82 27.72
CA PHE A 748 -8.48 15.51 28.68
C PHE A 748 -7.51 14.53 29.35
N HIS A 749 -8.00 13.39 29.83
CA HIS A 749 -7.15 12.38 30.45
C HIS A 749 -6.17 11.75 29.46
N ASP A 750 -6.55 11.53 28.20
CA ASP A 750 -5.62 11.07 27.16
C ASP A 750 -4.54 12.13 26.89
N THR A 751 -4.91 13.41 26.82
CA THR A 751 -4.00 14.56 26.67
C THR A 751 -2.93 14.59 27.76
N LEU A 752 -3.34 14.48 29.03
CA LEU A 752 -2.41 14.46 30.16
C LEU A 752 -1.49 13.24 30.13
N GLY A 753 -2.01 12.08 29.73
CA GLY A 753 -1.25 10.83 29.66
C GLY A 753 -0.16 10.88 28.59
N PHE A 754 -0.53 11.22 27.36
CA PHE A 754 0.44 11.34 26.27
C PHE A 754 1.43 12.49 26.49
N GLY A 755 0.97 13.61 27.08
CA GLY A 755 1.85 14.70 27.49
C GLY A 755 2.90 14.25 28.51
N ALA A 756 2.49 13.54 29.56
CA ALA A 756 3.40 12.98 30.54
C ALA A 756 4.40 11.97 29.94
N ALA A 757 3.94 11.08 29.05
CA ALA A 757 4.83 10.14 28.35
C ALA A 757 5.86 10.87 27.46
N LYS A 758 5.44 11.93 26.75
CA LYS A 758 6.35 12.79 25.97
C LYS A 758 7.33 13.54 26.88
N MET A 759 6.94 13.98 28.08
CA MET A 759 7.86 14.59 29.05
C MET A 759 8.92 13.59 29.50
N ILE A 760 8.51 12.39 29.97
CA ILE A 760 9.42 11.33 30.43
C ILE A 760 10.46 11.00 29.37
N ARG A 761 10.03 10.70 28.13
CA ARG A 761 10.94 10.32 27.06
C ARG A 761 11.93 11.43 26.66
N ARG A 762 11.61 12.70 26.91
CA ARG A 762 12.52 13.82 26.61
C ARG A 762 13.63 13.97 27.66
N ILE A 763 13.47 13.38 28.85
CA ILE A 763 14.44 13.48 29.95
C ILE A 763 15.35 12.26 30.02
N VAL A 764 14.81 11.06 29.75
CA VAL A 764 15.58 9.80 29.88
C VAL A 764 15.73 9.01 28.58
N GLY A 765 15.13 9.49 27.48
CA GLY A 765 15.22 8.85 26.16
C GLY A 765 16.36 9.39 25.31
N VAL A 766 16.36 9.02 24.02
CA VAL A 766 17.42 9.40 23.07
C VAL A 766 17.40 10.87 22.67
N ALA A 767 16.21 11.42 22.42
CA ALA A 767 16.03 12.75 21.86
C ALA A 767 15.53 13.74 22.92
N HIS A 768 16.45 14.54 23.45
CA HIS A 768 16.20 15.55 24.48
C HIS A 768 15.59 16.83 23.91
N VAL A 769 15.33 17.84 24.75
CA VAL A 769 14.85 19.16 24.35
C VAL A 769 15.85 20.27 24.68
N GLU A 770 15.93 21.27 23.80
CA GLU A 770 16.82 22.42 23.95
C GLU A 770 16.56 23.19 25.25
N ASP A 771 15.32 23.16 25.79
CA ASP A 771 14.96 23.81 27.05
C ASP A 771 15.87 23.40 28.20
N PHE A 772 16.24 22.12 28.29
CA PHE A 772 17.19 21.62 29.28
C PHE A 772 18.62 21.62 28.75
N GLU A 773 18.84 21.17 27.52
CA GLU A 773 20.19 20.99 26.97
C GLU A 773 20.98 22.30 26.81
N SER A 774 20.30 23.44 26.74
CA SER A 774 20.94 24.77 26.73
C SER A 774 21.35 25.27 28.12
N ILE A 775 20.96 24.58 29.21
CA ILE A 775 21.42 24.89 30.57
C ILE A 775 22.82 24.28 30.74
N ALA A 776 23.85 25.12 30.71
CA ALA A 776 25.24 24.66 30.72
C ALA A 776 25.67 23.94 32.02
N ASP A 777 25.13 24.35 33.17
CA ASP A 777 25.43 23.70 34.45
C ASP A 777 24.63 22.38 34.59
N ALA A 778 25.33 21.25 34.55
CA ALA A 778 24.72 19.92 34.61
C ALA A 778 23.95 19.65 35.92
N SER A 779 24.38 20.20 37.05
CA SER A 779 23.68 20.05 38.33
C SER A 779 22.39 20.87 38.34
N LYS A 780 22.45 22.12 37.84
CA LYS A 780 21.28 22.98 37.67
C LYS A 780 20.28 22.36 36.69
N ARG A 781 20.76 21.85 35.56
CA ARG A 781 19.96 21.13 34.54
C ARG A 781 19.26 19.91 35.16
N ALA A 782 20.01 19.03 35.83
CA ALA A 782 19.46 17.83 36.46
C ALA A 782 18.40 18.15 37.52
N LYS A 783 18.54 19.25 38.27
CA LYS A 783 17.53 19.70 39.23
C LYS A 783 16.20 20.03 38.53
N CYS A 784 16.25 20.79 37.44
CA CYS A 784 15.07 21.13 36.64
C CYS A 784 14.45 19.89 35.97
N GLU A 785 15.28 19.03 35.39
CA GLU A 785 14.86 17.76 34.77
C GLU A 785 14.18 16.83 35.77
N ARG A 786 14.72 16.69 36.99
CA ARG A 786 14.11 15.88 38.05
C ARG A 786 12.72 16.37 38.42
N GLN A 787 12.54 17.67 38.62
CA GLN A 787 11.23 18.24 38.95
C GLN A 787 10.21 17.97 37.83
N ALA A 788 10.62 18.14 36.57
CA ALA A 788 9.78 17.83 35.42
C ALA A 788 9.44 16.33 35.33
N LEU A 789 10.42 15.45 35.57
CA LEU A 789 10.26 14.00 35.49
C LEU A 789 9.33 13.47 36.57
N GLU A 790 9.49 13.93 37.80
CA GLU A 790 8.62 13.52 38.90
C GLU A 790 7.17 13.99 38.70
N PHE A 791 6.97 15.24 38.26
CA PHE A 791 5.65 15.71 37.90
C PHE A 791 5.05 14.90 36.74
N ALA A 792 5.85 14.55 35.73
CA ALA A 792 5.39 13.69 34.63
C ALA A 792 5.02 12.28 35.12
N LYS A 793 5.78 11.69 36.05
CA LYS A 793 5.42 10.39 36.67
C LYS A 793 4.11 10.48 37.43
N LEU A 794 3.91 11.54 38.23
CA LEU A 794 2.65 11.79 38.92
C LEU A 794 1.50 11.93 37.92
N LEU A 795 1.68 12.78 36.90
CA LEU A 795 0.65 13.05 35.91
C LEU A 795 0.29 11.79 35.13
N LEU A 796 1.27 10.99 34.71
CA LEU A 796 1.00 9.73 34.01
C LEU A 796 0.19 8.77 34.89
N LYS A 797 0.53 8.63 36.17
CA LYS A 797 -0.17 7.69 37.08
C LYS A 797 -1.53 8.19 37.57
N GLU A 798 -1.69 9.51 37.72
CA GLU A 798 -2.83 10.09 38.43
C GLU A 798 -3.72 11.00 37.56
N ARG A 799 -3.46 11.13 36.25
CA ARG A 799 -4.22 11.99 35.32
C ARG A 799 -5.74 11.93 35.47
N ARG A 800 -6.28 10.74 35.76
CA ARG A 800 -7.73 10.50 35.89
C ARG A 800 -8.35 11.14 37.15
N LYS A 801 -7.53 11.55 38.13
CA LYS A 801 -7.98 12.30 39.31
C LYS A 801 -8.27 13.77 38.99
N PHE A 802 -7.60 14.33 37.98
CA PHE A 802 -7.79 15.72 37.57
C PHE A 802 -9.10 15.88 36.80
N GLN A 803 -9.91 16.85 37.19
CA GLN A 803 -11.17 17.19 36.54
C GLN A 803 -11.05 18.45 35.67
N SER A 804 -9.99 19.25 35.82
CA SER A 804 -9.78 20.47 35.04
C SER A 804 -8.30 20.80 34.83
N ILE A 805 -8.00 21.58 33.80
CA ILE A 805 -6.63 22.09 33.56
C ILE A 805 -6.14 23.01 34.68
N THR A 806 -7.05 23.71 35.36
CA THR A 806 -6.73 24.55 36.53
C THR A 806 -6.15 23.73 37.68
N GLU A 807 -6.66 22.52 37.91
CA GLU A 807 -6.10 21.61 38.91
C GLU A 807 -4.70 21.12 38.52
N VAL A 808 -4.46 20.90 37.23
CA VAL A 808 -3.12 20.54 36.70
C VAL A 808 -2.15 21.70 36.88
N VAL A 809 -2.54 22.93 36.50
CA VAL A 809 -1.75 24.15 36.72
C VAL A 809 -1.43 24.34 38.22
N SER A 810 -2.42 24.13 39.09
CA SER A 810 -2.24 24.19 40.54
C SER A 810 -1.27 23.11 41.05
N ALA A 811 -1.32 21.91 40.46
CA ALA A 811 -0.41 20.82 40.80
C ALA A 811 1.03 21.11 40.36
N ILE A 812 1.23 21.71 39.17
CA ILE A 812 2.55 22.17 38.71
C ILE A 812 3.15 23.16 39.71
N GLN A 813 2.34 24.14 40.17
CA GLN A 813 2.77 25.13 41.16
C GLN A 813 3.12 24.51 42.51
N LYS A 814 2.31 23.57 43.01
CA LYS A 814 2.55 22.87 44.29
C LYS A 814 3.80 21.99 44.26
N TRP A 815 4.14 21.42 43.11
CA TRP A 815 5.35 20.60 42.93
C TRP A 815 6.62 21.42 42.70
N HIS A 816 6.48 22.73 42.46
CA HIS A 816 7.59 23.66 42.27
C HIS A 816 7.93 24.46 43.55
N GLY A 817 6.98 24.55 44.50
CA GLY A 817 7.14 25.27 45.77
C GLY A 817 8.04 24.63 46.80
#